data_AF-A0A9D7MPI1-F1
#
_entry.id   AF-A0A9D7MPI1-F1
#
_cell.length_a   1.000
_cell.length_b   1.000
_cell.length_c   1.000
_cell.angle_alpha   90.00
_cell.angle_beta   90.00
_cell.angle_gamma   90.00
#
_symmetry.space_group_name_H-M   'P 1'
#
loop_
_entity.id
_entity.type
_entity.pdbx_description
1 polymer ?
#
loop_
_entity_poly.entity_id
_entity_poly.type
_entity_poly.pdbx_seq_one_letter_code
_entity_poly.pdbx_strand_id
1 'polypeptide(L)'
;MIRSFFVCFVVLLTTGPLFGQSLDLHVRKATLDARDVLTLDLVQYAAGSDGRVALEPSMLTLTIDGKIVPITSIVCPEPPSPVELSSVLTIDISGSMVRGGPNITLARSAAYAWIRALSAGSDCAVTAFDHKASLVSDFTSDTAALMKAIAALTPRGGTDYDAGLLTEEIGGLSMAATGRGKRVLVFLTDGIGTANTSYMIEQARLNGITVYCVSLGMSMPESLRTLSEESGGLWFENVTTVEQAEMAYRRIHADATSPLSCSAKAELPPSCSKERVLVLSSSKESIRRIIATPDSSVTQASIKPLSLRFEKGAPQQRISIRAGSMPLTLTGVKVTSLSPVRVMRGEVEIVFPIVIDALDSAMFTVVSEHRDSIYAVGRIQFSATPCPLPTVYTSSGKPVGRPLNRTIHVVYPNGGERIPAHAKQELRYDGVPADLPVRVEVSYDLGNTWTLISERATGHDIPWNAPSISSDSCLLRVSQVVPDEIRMQPVSVIRGVRIEQCTFIGDGTRLASAALVQKDARSAVDSLVRISDANTGDVIHTFPGVRYAVVRNGTSILTWGLTGVLASYDLNTGKQQWTAEIAPSTQLITCSPNADGTIALVLGGWDDRPRVIDCVTGLTIARLPKNTRDIESGIISPDGSMVALCSRDSSISIYDARSGTLRQRLTGSTPTQFIKAAFSPSSTQIVATAANGTAVVWNVAEGLVQRVIAKRQYVNDNSYVTFLPDGSRVVLETGKDQTSIVDIASGENIVTMQRTLGVGGVMTAVSSRDGSRVALSSLGRVTVHETATGVMIYEMRQVDYNPSFSADGSRLALRTSESEAGVYEISPAILQADSSDASWAIFLTKAKLRNVRFSQLPVGESIDSVIRGGLVNGTLDTIRLDRLRIEGSEVRHFGLRTLPGAVIPPGDSIDIEYSFTPKLAGERAALIVAEVTGGVLRARISGPARGNILSAEAEFLNCGVLDVGESRDVVADELIYNSGKTPVRIRSIKNVGPDASSFELLSESSFVVEPGEKRELLIRFSALREGRVTTRLAFDIEGYPETLYATVYGRGAIDTFRVALSDPTTFRGILLPTAVIPPKGTITSGVYDVLGLTGGYSITDNIMATIGGVLPLPNRWFGASGYDASWSAAWSLGAKAGFCN
;
A
#
# COMPACT_ATOMS: atom_id res chain seq x y z
N MET A 1 -8.93 56.94 -58.57
CA MET A 1 -8.56 56.72 -57.15
C MET A 1 -9.21 57.81 -56.33
N ILE A 2 -9.67 57.51 -55.11
CA ILE A 2 -10.59 58.28 -54.25
C ILE A 2 -12.07 57.91 -54.47
N ARG A 3 -12.51 56.87 -53.75
CA ARG A 3 -13.86 56.65 -53.24
C ARG A 3 -13.75 55.64 -52.10
N SER A 4 -14.08 56.06 -50.88
CA SER A 4 -14.55 55.27 -49.72
C SER A 4 -14.23 56.02 -48.44
N PHE A 5 -15.15 56.86 -47.95
CA PHE A 5 -15.25 57.28 -46.53
C PHE A 5 -16.53 58.12 -46.37
N PHE A 6 -17.71 57.51 -46.42
CA PHE A 6 -18.96 58.17 -45.99
C PHE A 6 -20.11 57.17 -45.72
N VAL A 7 -19.91 56.21 -44.80
CA VAL A 7 -21.01 55.51 -44.10
C VAL A 7 -20.47 55.09 -42.72
N CYS A 8 -20.62 55.92 -41.69
CA CYS A 8 -20.23 55.52 -40.33
C CYS A 8 -21.00 56.19 -39.18
N PHE A 9 -22.22 56.72 -39.38
CA PHE A 9 -22.86 57.48 -38.28
C PHE A 9 -24.37 57.30 -38.04
N VAL A 10 -25.01 56.19 -38.46
CA VAL A 10 -26.46 55.97 -38.16
C VAL A 10 -26.83 54.52 -37.77
N VAL A 11 -25.94 53.70 -37.16
CA VAL A 11 -26.34 52.37 -36.61
C VAL A 11 -25.70 52.09 -35.25
N LEU A 12 -25.87 53.00 -34.30
CA LEU A 12 -25.38 52.82 -32.93
C LEU A 12 -26.37 53.43 -31.93
N LEU A 13 -27.61 52.94 -31.90
CA LEU A 13 -28.59 53.23 -30.85
C LEU A 13 -29.80 52.27 -30.93
N THR A 14 -29.58 50.94 -30.87
CA THR A 14 -30.53 49.92 -30.36
C THR A 14 -29.88 48.53 -30.37
N THR A 15 -28.83 48.33 -29.58
CA THR A 15 -28.42 46.98 -29.12
C THR A 15 -27.80 47.14 -27.74
N GLY A 16 -28.64 47.38 -26.73
CA GLY A 16 -28.23 47.00 -25.39
C GLY A 16 -27.97 45.49 -25.40
N PRO A 17 -26.88 44.98 -24.80
CA PRO A 17 -26.73 43.56 -24.62
C PRO A 17 -27.97 43.07 -23.87
N LEU A 18 -28.74 42.16 -24.48
CA LEU A 18 -29.66 41.30 -23.75
C LEU A 18 -28.79 40.58 -22.72
N PHE A 19 -28.81 41.06 -21.48
CA PHE A 19 -28.27 40.32 -20.35
C PHE A 19 -29.04 39.00 -20.32
N GLY A 20 -28.42 37.92 -20.80
CA GLY A 20 -28.94 36.57 -20.61
C GLY A 20 -29.15 36.37 -19.12
N GLN A 21 -30.39 36.02 -18.73
CA GLN A 21 -30.74 35.68 -17.36
C GLN A 21 -29.74 34.63 -16.85
N SER A 22 -29.04 34.94 -15.76
CA SER A 22 -28.08 34.01 -15.18
C SER A 22 -28.81 32.87 -14.49
N LEU A 23 -28.56 31.64 -14.95
CA LEU A 23 -29.04 30.42 -14.32
C LEU A 23 -28.16 30.11 -13.09
N ASP A 24 -28.73 30.30 -11.90
CA ASP A 24 -28.07 30.03 -10.62
C ASP A 24 -28.66 28.74 -10.02
N LEU A 25 -27.80 27.74 -9.75
CA LEU A 25 -28.20 26.38 -9.38
C LEU A 25 -27.42 25.87 -8.18
N HIS A 26 -28.10 25.15 -7.30
CA HIS A 26 -27.47 24.46 -6.18
C HIS A 26 -27.90 22.99 -6.15
N VAL A 27 -26.95 22.07 -5.91
CA VAL A 27 -27.25 20.64 -5.72
C VAL A 27 -27.55 20.42 -4.24
N ARG A 28 -28.83 20.24 -3.90
CA ARG A 28 -29.29 19.91 -2.54
C ARG A 28 -28.86 18.50 -2.16
N LYS A 29 -29.05 17.53 -3.06
CA LYS A 29 -28.74 16.12 -2.81
C LYS A 29 -28.37 15.41 -4.11
N ALA A 30 -27.44 14.47 -4.03
CA ALA A 30 -27.14 13.54 -5.11
C ALA A 30 -27.27 12.12 -4.56
N THR A 31 -28.30 11.40 -4.98
CA THR A 31 -28.54 10.01 -4.57
C THR A 31 -28.35 9.08 -5.74
N LEU A 32 -27.70 7.95 -5.45
CA LEU A 32 -27.59 6.83 -6.36
C LEU A 32 -28.45 5.69 -5.81
N ASP A 33 -29.47 5.29 -6.54
CA ASP A 33 -30.31 4.17 -6.15
C ASP A 33 -29.68 2.81 -6.55
N ALA A 34 -30.30 1.72 -6.10
CA ALA A 34 -29.84 0.36 -6.39
C ALA A 34 -30.01 -0.06 -7.87
N ARG A 35 -30.60 0.81 -8.72
CA ARG A 35 -30.80 0.59 -10.16
C ARG A 35 -29.89 1.48 -11.01
N ASP A 36 -28.84 2.04 -10.42
CA ASP A 36 -27.90 2.94 -11.08
C ASP A 36 -28.51 4.22 -11.64
N VAL A 37 -29.67 4.64 -11.12
CA VAL A 37 -30.27 5.92 -11.46
C VAL A 37 -29.73 6.96 -10.48
N LEU A 38 -28.94 7.88 -11.01
CA LEU A 38 -28.53 9.09 -10.32
C LEU A 38 -29.70 10.06 -10.29
N THR A 39 -30.14 10.44 -9.09
CA THR A 39 -31.10 11.52 -8.88
C THR A 39 -30.38 12.71 -8.27
N LEU A 40 -30.42 13.84 -8.97
CA LEU A 40 -29.90 15.12 -8.53
C LEU A 40 -31.07 16.02 -8.14
N ASP A 41 -31.12 16.40 -6.87
CA ASP A 41 -32.06 17.40 -6.39
C ASP A 41 -31.43 18.77 -6.55
N LEU A 42 -31.95 19.55 -7.50
CA LEU A 42 -31.46 20.87 -7.89
C LEU A 42 -32.40 21.94 -7.38
N VAL A 43 -31.86 23.02 -6.83
CA VAL A 43 -32.62 24.23 -6.48
C VAL A 43 -32.21 25.34 -7.44
N GLN A 44 -33.18 25.93 -8.12
CA GLN A 44 -32.98 27.02 -9.09
C GLN A 44 -33.32 28.37 -8.47
N TYR A 45 -32.45 29.35 -8.68
CA TYR A 45 -32.69 30.75 -8.28
C TYR A 45 -32.86 31.62 -9.52
N ALA A 46 -33.96 32.37 -9.59
CA ALA A 46 -34.20 33.37 -10.64
C ALA A 46 -33.93 34.77 -10.09
N ALA A 47 -32.98 35.48 -10.68
CA ALA A 47 -32.71 36.87 -10.35
C ALA A 47 -33.63 37.81 -11.18
N GLY A 48 -34.70 38.30 -10.56
CA GLY A 48 -35.48 39.46 -11.06
C GLY A 48 -36.59 39.17 -12.08
N SER A 49 -37.77 39.78 -11.82
CA SER A 49 -38.98 39.92 -12.65
C SER A 49 -39.36 38.75 -13.57
N ASP A 50 -40.32 37.92 -13.11
CA ASP A 50 -41.34 37.13 -13.83
C ASP A 50 -40.97 36.24 -15.04
N GLY A 51 -39.73 36.27 -15.52
CA GLY A 51 -39.23 35.38 -16.57
C GLY A 51 -38.54 34.16 -15.95
N ARG A 52 -39.30 33.11 -15.66
CA ARG A 52 -38.77 31.82 -15.21
C ARG A 52 -38.16 31.08 -16.41
N VAL A 53 -36.86 30.78 -16.37
CA VAL A 53 -36.20 29.95 -17.40
C VAL A 53 -36.51 28.48 -17.09
N ALA A 54 -37.21 27.79 -17.99
CA ALA A 54 -37.38 26.35 -17.90
C ALA A 54 -36.02 25.65 -18.07
N LEU A 55 -35.66 24.79 -17.11
CA LEU A 55 -34.43 24.00 -17.14
C LEU A 55 -34.57 22.85 -18.14
N GLU A 56 -33.92 22.98 -19.29
CA GLU A 56 -33.83 21.92 -20.28
C GLU A 56 -32.54 21.09 -20.08
N PRO A 57 -32.55 19.76 -20.32
CA PRO A 57 -31.37 18.90 -20.21
C PRO A 57 -30.14 19.43 -20.97
N SER A 58 -30.32 20.14 -22.08
CA SER A 58 -29.24 20.71 -22.90
C SER A 58 -28.51 21.88 -22.23
N MET A 59 -29.04 22.46 -21.14
CA MET A 59 -28.41 23.58 -20.42
C MET A 59 -27.36 23.13 -19.41
N LEU A 60 -27.26 21.82 -19.14
CA LEU A 60 -26.38 21.23 -18.14
C LEU A 60 -25.51 20.15 -18.77
N THR A 61 -24.23 20.13 -18.41
CA THR A 61 -23.33 19.04 -18.79
C THR A 61 -22.95 18.26 -17.55
N LEU A 62 -23.36 16.99 -17.50
CA LEU A 62 -22.98 16.03 -16.47
C LEU A 62 -21.84 15.15 -16.98
N THR A 63 -20.74 15.11 -16.24
CA THR A 63 -19.66 14.14 -16.47
C THR A 63 -19.46 13.26 -15.26
N ILE A 64 -19.26 11.96 -15.51
CA ILE A 64 -18.96 10.94 -14.52
C ILE A 64 -17.66 10.26 -14.94
N ASP A 65 -16.64 10.29 -14.09
CA ASP A 65 -15.29 9.76 -14.38
C ASP A 65 -14.71 10.31 -15.69
N GLY A 66 -15.02 11.57 -16.00
CA GLY A 66 -14.60 12.26 -17.22
C GLY A 66 -15.41 11.91 -18.48
N LYS A 67 -16.42 11.02 -18.40
CA LYS A 67 -17.32 10.70 -19.52
C LYS A 67 -18.62 11.47 -19.41
N ILE A 68 -19.10 12.00 -20.53
CA ILE A 68 -20.39 12.71 -20.61
C ILE A 68 -21.52 11.70 -20.42
N VAL A 69 -22.41 11.96 -19.47
CA VAL A 69 -23.60 11.15 -19.20
C VAL A 69 -24.84 12.00 -19.51
N PRO A 70 -25.76 11.53 -20.38
CA PRO A 70 -26.96 12.29 -20.70
C PRO A 70 -27.90 12.36 -19.49
N ILE A 71 -28.43 13.55 -19.23
CA ILE A 71 -29.52 13.75 -18.28
C ILE A 71 -30.81 13.31 -18.96
N THR A 72 -31.48 12.29 -18.42
CA THR A 72 -32.63 11.62 -19.02
C THR A 72 -33.92 12.42 -18.87
N SER A 73 -34.08 13.13 -17.75
CA SER A 73 -35.22 14.01 -17.52
C SER A 73 -34.87 15.07 -16.48
N ILE A 74 -35.40 16.28 -16.66
CA ILE A 74 -35.47 17.30 -15.62
C ILE A 74 -36.95 17.58 -15.37
N VAL A 75 -37.40 17.43 -14.13
CA VAL A 75 -38.78 17.75 -13.73
C VAL A 75 -38.73 18.87 -12.71
N CYS A 76 -39.26 20.02 -13.08
CA CYS A 76 -39.46 21.16 -12.20
C CYS A 76 -40.98 21.30 -11.94
N PRO A 77 -41.51 20.92 -10.77
CA PRO A 77 -42.90 21.15 -10.42
C PRO A 77 -43.22 22.65 -10.37
N GLU A 78 -44.48 23.03 -10.64
CA GLU A 78 -44.91 24.41 -10.48
C GLU A 78 -44.72 24.86 -9.03
N PRO A 79 -44.08 26.02 -8.79
CA PRO A 79 -43.81 26.46 -7.44
C PRO A 79 -45.13 26.84 -6.75
N PRO A 80 -45.34 26.40 -5.50
CA PRO A 80 -46.53 26.79 -4.75
C PRO A 80 -46.56 28.31 -4.54
N SER A 81 -47.76 28.87 -4.31
CA SER A 81 -47.91 30.26 -3.89
C SER A 81 -47.03 30.55 -2.68
N PRO A 82 -46.44 31.76 -2.57
CA PRO A 82 -45.56 32.12 -1.45
C PRO A 82 -46.22 31.82 -0.11
N VAL A 83 -45.50 31.10 0.76
CA VAL A 83 -46.00 30.69 2.08
C VAL A 83 -45.50 31.65 3.15
N GLU A 84 -46.37 32.05 4.06
CA GLU A 84 -46.01 32.84 5.25
C GLU A 84 -45.11 32.02 6.19
N LEU A 85 -44.00 32.63 6.65
CA LEU A 85 -42.97 31.97 7.43
C LEU A 85 -43.08 32.33 8.91
N SER A 86 -42.81 31.35 9.77
CA SER A 86 -42.36 31.60 11.14
C SER A 86 -40.91 31.20 11.26
N SER A 87 -40.04 32.21 11.20
CA SER A 87 -38.59 32.01 11.12
C SER A 87 -37.88 32.25 12.44
N VAL A 88 -36.86 31.45 12.74
CA VAL A 88 -35.95 31.65 13.87
C VAL A 88 -34.53 31.81 13.34
N LEU A 89 -33.93 32.96 13.63
CA LEU A 89 -32.51 33.19 13.37
C LEU A 89 -31.72 32.77 14.62
N THR A 90 -30.96 31.69 14.52
CA THR A 90 -30.06 31.21 15.58
C THR A 90 -28.64 31.60 15.22
N ILE A 91 -28.11 32.61 15.91
CA ILE A 91 -26.84 33.24 15.56
C ILE A 91 -25.78 32.92 16.61
N ASP A 92 -24.71 32.28 16.18
CA ASP A 92 -23.50 32.16 16.97
C ASP A 92 -22.91 33.55 17.28
N ILE A 93 -22.68 33.82 18.56
CA ILE A 93 -22.00 35.01 19.05
C ILE A 93 -20.79 34.61 19.90
N SER A 94 -20.18 33.47 19.61
CA SER A 94 -18.94 33.01 20.23
C SER A 94 -17.80 34.04 20.07
N GLY A 95 -16.76 33.93 20.90
CA GLY A 95 -15.62 34.84 20.89
C GLY A 95 -14.81 34.82 19.59
N SER A 96 -14.90 33.75 18.79
CA SER A 96 -14.30 33.63 17.45
C SER A 96 -14.87 34.64 16.47
N MET A 97 -16.14 35.04 16.66
CA MET A 97 -16.84 36.02 15.83
C MET A 97 -16.19 37.43 15.85
N VAL A 98 -15.24 37.68 16.77
CA VAL A 98 -14.35 38.88 16.79
C VAL A 98 -12.99 38.61 16.20
N ARG A 99 -12.35 37.49 16.55
CA ARG A 99 -10.90 37.28 16.38
C ARG A 99 -10.50 36.76 15.00
N GLY A 100 -11.48 36.49 14.13
CA GLY A 100 -11.30 36.03 12.75
C GLY A 100 -11.58 37.05 11.63
N GLY A 101 -12.03 38.26 11.92
CA GLY A 101 -12.46 39.23 10.89
C GLY A 101 -13.92 39.68 11.08
N PRO A 102 -14.59 40.21 10.05
CA PRO A 102 -15.91 40.84 10.18
C PRO A 102 -17.06 39.82 10.35
N ASN A 103 -16.84 38.64 10.95
CA ASN A 103 -17.82 37.54 11.00
C ASN A 103 -19.14 37.95 11.67
N ILE A 104 -19.07 38.69 12.79
CA ILE A 104 -20.27 39.29 13.38
C ILE A 104 -20.95 40.31 12.45
N THR A 105 -20.17 41.04 11.64
CA THR A 105 -20.71 41.97 10.63
C THR A 105 -21.35 41.21 9.46
N LEU A 106 -20.77 40.07 9.04
CA LEU A 106 -21.36 39.17 8.05
C LEU A 106 -22.69 38.61 8.55
N ALA A 107 -22.72 38.08 9.79
CA ALA A 107 -23.92 37.57 10.43
C ALA A 107 -25.03 38.63 10.53
N ARG A 108 -24.69 39.85 10.95
CA ARG A 108 -25.63 40.98 10.99
C ARG A 108 -26.15 41.33 9.59
N SER A 109 -25.27 41.43 8.60
CA SER A 109 -25.66 41.78 7.22
C SER A 109 -26.58 40.72 6.60
N ALA A 110 -26.28 39.44 6.85
CA ALA A 110 -27.10 38.33 6.41
C ALA A 110 -28.48 38.30 7.10
N ALA A 111 -28.53 38.51 8.42
CA ALA A 111 -29.77 38.66 9.18
C ALA A 111 -30.60 39.87 8.71
N TYR A 112 -29.96 41.00 8.39
CA TYR A 112 -30.65 42.16 7.81
C TYR A 112 -31.25 41.85 6.43
N ALA A 113 -30.55 41.07 5.60
CA ALA A 113 -31.09 40.62 4.32
C ALA A 113 -32.32 39.71 4.50
N TRP A 114 -32.32 38.83 5.51
CA TRP A 114 -33.49 38.04 5.90
C TRP A 114 -34.67 38.92 6.29
N ILE A 115 -34.47 39.81 7.27
CA ILE A 115 -35.54 40.62 7.86
C ILE A 115 -36.18 41.54 6.81
N ARG A 116 -35.39 42.08 5.87
CA ARG A 116 -35.90 42.91 4.76
C ARG A 116 -36.73 42.12 3.74
N ALA A 117 -36.54 40.80 3.67
CA ALA A 117 -37.23 39.94 2.72
C ALA A 117 -38.56 39.38 3.27
N LEU A 118 -38.82 39.50 4.58
CA LEU A 118 -40.04 39.01 5.22
C LEU A 118 -41.30 39.66 4.63
N SER A 119 -42.27 38.83 4.24
CA SER A 119 -43.61 39.26 3.81
C SER A 119 -44.47 39.74 4.99
N ALA A 120 -45.52 40.52 4.72
CA ALA A 120 -46.35 41.16 5.74
C ALA A 120 -47.06 40.20 6.74
N GLY A 121 -47.22 38.92 6.38
CA GLY A 121 -47.77 37.87 7.26
C GLY A 121 -46.73 36.95 7.91
N SER A 122 -45.43 37.15 7.65
CA SER A 122 -44.36 36.35 8.25
C SER A 122 -43.87 36.98 9.56
N ASP A 123 -43.52 36.14 10.54
CA ASP A 123 -42.89 36.56 11.79
C ASP A 123 -41.47 35.97 11.92
N CYS A 124 -40.65 36.65 12.72
CA CYS A 124 -39.29 36.23 12.96
C CYS A 124 -38.97 36.36 14.45
N ALA A 125 -38.27 35.36 14.98
CA ALA A 125 -37.63 35.41 16.28
C ALA A 125 -36.11 35.34 16.12
N VAL A 126 -35.37 35.83 17.11
CA VAL A 126 -33.91 35.83 17.12
C VAL A 126 -33.42 35.22 18.43
N THR A 127 -32.55 34.24 18.31
CA THR A 127 -31.81 33.64 19.43
C THR A 127 -30.33 33.68 19.11
N ALA A 128 -29.50 33.82 20.14
CA ALA A 128 -28.05 33.86 20.00
C ALA A 128 -27.39 32.98 21.05
N PHE A 129 -26.21 32.43 20.74
CA PHE A 129 -25.49 31.57 21.67
C PHE A 129 -23.99 31.87 21.73
N ASP A 130 -23.44 31.85 22.94
CA ASP A 130 -22.01 32.07 23.22
C ASP A 130 -21.38 30.87 23.95
N HIS A 131 -22.00 29.67 23.88
CA HIS A 131 -21.89 28.42 24.67
C HIS A 131 -23.16 28.15 25.49
N LYS A 132 -24.02 29.18 25.63
CA LYS A 132 -25.37 29.12 26.21
C LYS A 132 -26.35 29.81 25.28
N ALA A 133 -27.57 29.30 25.15
CA ALA A 133 -28.62 29.99 24.39
C ALA A 133 -29.12 31.24 25.11
N SER A 134 -29.52 32.24 24.34
CA SER A 134 -30.15 33.45 24.83
C SER A 134 -31.20 33.97 23.86
N LEU A 135 -32.39 34.23 24.38
CA LEU A 135 -33.46 34.87 23.63
C LEU A 135 -33.12 36.35 23.41
N VAL A 136 -33.06 36.76 22.14
CA VAL A 136 -32.74 38.13 21.73
C VAL A 136 -34.01 38.89 21.37
N SER A 137 -34.92 38.24 20.65
CA SER A 137 -36.27 38.71 20.36
C SER A 137 -37.20 37.51 20.17
N ASP A 138 -38.38 37.54 20.78
CA ASP A 138 -39.45 36.57 20.48
C ASP A 138 -40.09 36.86 19.11
N PHE A 139 -40.99 36.00 18.64
CA PHE A 139 -41.70 36.16 17.36
C PHE A 139 -42.39 37.51 17.27
N THR A 140 -42.00 38.29 16.27
CA THR A 140 -42.62 39.58 15.95
C THR A 140 -42.57 39.83 14.45
N SER A 141 -43.55 40.59 13.94
CA SER A 141 -43.53 41.14 12.58
C SER A 141 -42.89 42.53 12.52
N ASP A 142 -42.51 43.12 13.67
CA ASP A 142 -41.86 44.42 13.73
C ASP A 142 -40.38 44.31 13.29
N THR A 143 -40.17 44.58 12.01
CA THR A 143 -38.83 44.60 11.40
C THR A 143 -37.89 45.61 12.05
N ALA A 144 -38.37 46.73 12.60
CA ALA A 144 -37.53 47.73 13.26
C ALA A 144 -37.04 47.22 14.62
N ALA A 145 -37.89 46.52 15.38
CA ALA A 145 -37.50 45.87 16.63
C ALA A 145 -36.44 44.78 16.38
N LEU A 146 -36.64 43.93 15.36
CA LEU A 146 -35.70 42.87 14.99
C LEU A 146 -34.33 43.43 14.55
N MET A 147 -34.33 44.48 13.73
CA MET A 147 -33.10 45.16 13.29
C MET A 147 -32.31 45.72 14.48
N LYS A 148 -33.01 46.34 15.44
CA LYS A 148 -32.40 46.86 16.68
C LYS A 148 -31.81 45.74 17.54
N ALA A 149 -32.50 44.60 17.63
CA ALA A 149 -32.07 43.45 18.40
C ALA A 149 -30.78 42.81 17.82
N ILE A 150 -30.71 42.66 16.49
CA ILE A 150 -29.51 42.18 15.79
C ILE A 150 -28.31 43.13 15.94
N ALA A 151 -28.55 44.45 15.92
CA ALA A 151 -27.51 45.45 16.12
C ALA A 151 -26.86 45.37 17.52
N ALA A 152 -27.60 44.90 18.53
CA ALA A 152 -27.15 44.79 19.91
C ALA A 152 -26.33 43.51 20.23
N LEU A 153 -26.21 42.57 19.28
CA LEU A 153 -25.44 41.33 19.49
C LEU A 153 -23.95 41.62 19.71
N THR A 154 -23.37 41.07 20.76
CA THR A 154 -21.94 41.23 21.09
C THR A 154 -21.26 39.87 21.21
N PRO A 155 -20.21 39.59 20.42
CA PRO A 155 -19.47 38.34 20.52
C PRO A 155 -18.75 38.11 21.85
N ARG A 156 -18.77 36.88 22.38
CA ARG A 156 -18.08 36.42 23.60
C ARG A 156 -18.21 34.90 23.75
N GLY A 157 -17.51 34.26 24.69
CA GLY A 157 -17.68 32.81 24.97
C GLY A 157 -17.20 31.86 23.85
N GLY A 158 -17.79 30.67 23.74
CA GLY A 158 -17.49 29.60 22.77
C GLY A 158 -18.72 29.10 21.99
N THR A 159 -18.58 27.98 21.30
CA THR A 159 -19.56 27.43 20.36
C THR A 159 -20.08 26.10 20.89
N ASP A 160 -21.39 26.01 21.12
CA ASP A 160 -22.09 24.78 21.50
C ASP A 160 -23.42 24.71 20.74
N TYR A 161 -23.55 23.76 19.82
CA TYR A 161 -24.76 23.64 19.00
C TYR A 161 -25.93 23.04 19.79
N ASP A 162 -25.65 22.14 20.74
CA ASP A 162 -26.68 21.57 21.61
C ASP A 162 -27.31 22.70 22.44
N ALA A 163 -26.49 23.61 22.99
CA ALA A 163 -27.02 24.79 23.66
C ALA A 163 -27.82 25.68 22.68
N GLY A 164 -27.23 26.05 21.54
CA GLY A 164 -27.89 26.94 20.57
C GLY A 164 -29.20 26.42 19.99
N LEU A 165 -29.37 25.10 19.86
CA LEU A 165 -30.53 24.48 19.21
C LEU A 165 -31.51 23.81 20.18
N LEU A 166 -31.02 23.15 21.23
CA LEU A 166 -31.81 22.23 22.06
C LEU A 166 -32.18 22.78 23.44
N THR A 167 -31.65 23.94 23.86
CA THR A 167 -32.07 24.53 25.14
C THR A 167 -33.59 24.70 25.19
N GLU A 168 -34.19 24.25 26.27
CA GLU A 168 -35.64 24.26 26.45
C GLU A 168 -36.17 25.71 26.36
N GLU A 169 -37.31 25.88 25.69
CA GLU A 169 -38.00 27.15 25.40
C GLU A 169 -37.27 28.22 24.56
N ILE A 170 -35.94 28.32 24.60
CA ILE A 170 -35.16 29.42 23.99
C ILE A 170 -34.09 28.98 22.96
N GLY A 171 -33.84 27.68 22.85
CA GLY A 171 -33.02 27.11 21.78
C GLY A 171 -33.70 27.25 20.42
N GLY A 172 -32.92 27.26 19.35
CA GLY A 172 -33.44 27.47 17.99
C GLY A 172 -34.60 26.52 17.62
N LEU A 173 -34.44 25.21 17.88
CA LEU A 173 -35.45 24.21 17.53
C LEU A 173 -36.68 24.32 18.43
N SER A 174 -36.50 24.54 19.73
CA SER A 174 -37.61 24.69 20.69
C SER A 174 -38.41 25.97 20.43
N MET A 175 -37.75 27.06 19.98
CA MET A 175 -38.42 28.27 19.53
C MET A 175 -39.18 28.05 18.23
N ALA A 176 -38.53 27.48 17.20
CA ALA A 176 -39.15 27.26 15.90
C ALA A 176 -40.40 26.37 15.98
N ALA A 177 -40.44 25.43 16.94
CA ALA A 177 -41.60 24.59 17.22
C ALA A 177 -42.87 25.38 17.61
N THR A 178 -42.72 26.62 18.11
CA THR A 178 -43.85 27.49 18.49
C THR A 178 -44.35 28.42 17.38
N GLY A 179 -43.75 28.37 16.20
CA GLY A 179 -44.14 29.19 15.05
C GLY A 179 -45.55 28.87 14.53
N ARG A 180 -46.26 29.91 14.07
CA ARG A 180 -47.65 29.86 13.56
C ARG A 180 -47.71 29.58 12.05
N GLY A 181 -46.72 30.03 11.28
CA GLY A 181 -46.55 29.79 9.84
C GLY A 181 -45.65 28.61 9.53
N LYS A 182 -45.10 28.54 8.30
CA LYS A 182 -44.11 27.52 7.92
C LYS A 182 -42.84 27.71 8.75
N ARG A 183 -42.49 26.70 9.54
CA ARG A 183 -41.42 26.77 10.55
C ARG A 183 -40.06 26.63 9.89
N VAL A 184 -39.26 27.68 9.99
CA VAL A 184 -37.92 27.76 9.39
C VAL A 184 -36.92 28.16 10.45
N LEU A 185 -35.78 27.48 10.48
CA LEU A 185 -34.65 27.83 11.34
C LEU A 185 -33.45 28.12 10.46
N VAL A 186 -32.83 29.28 10.63
CA VAL A 186 -31.54 29.59 10.00
C VAL A 186 -30.47 29.63 11.09
N PHE A 187 -29.59 28.63 11.06
CA PHE A 187 -28.49 28.46 11.99
C PHE A 187 -27.21 29.00 11.36
N LEU A 188 -26.57 29.97 12.01
CA LEU A 188 -25.33 30.58 11.56
C LEU A 188 -24.25 30.38 12.60
N THR A 189 -23.06 29.95 12.17
CA THR A 189 -21.90 29.75 13.05
C THR A 189 -20.57 29.99 12.33
N ASP A 190 -19.54 30.41 13.08
CA ASP A 190 -18.15 30.50 12.60
C ASP A 190 -17.20 29.55 13.34
N GLY A 191 -17.74 28.73 14.25
CA GLY A 191 -17.00 27.76 15.03
C GLY A 191 -17.64 26.38 14.99
N ILE A 192 -16.96 25.40 15.57
CA ILE A 192 -17.42 24.01 15.64
C ILE A 192 -17.83 23.65 17.07
N GLY A 193 -19.12 23.37 17.27
CA GLY A 193 -19.72 22.98 18.55
C GLY A 193 -20.01 21.48 18.71
N THR A 194 -20.41 21.11 19.93
CA THR A 194 -21.03 19.81 20.25
C THR A 194 -22.39 19.69 19.57
N ALA A 195 -22.69 18.53 18.96
CA ALA A 195 -23.99 18.25 18.35
C ALA A 195 -24.44 16.80 18.58
N ASN A 196 -25.56 16.64 19.27
CA ASN A 196 -26.39 15.45 19.19
C ASN A 196 -27.25 15.48 17.92
N THR A 197 -26.58 15.29 16.78
CA THR A 197 -27.16 15.44 15.42
C THR A 197 -28.43 14.60 15.24
N SER A 198 -28.44 13.35 15.72
CA SER A 198 -29.60 12.46 15.62
C SER A 198 -30.82 13.03 16.33
N TYR A 199 -30.64 13.55 17.55
CA TYR A 199 -31.72 14.15 18.32
C TYR A 199 -32.20 15.47 17.70
N MET A 200 -31.29 16.31 17.18
CA MET A 200 -31.67 17.54 16.45
C MET A 200 -32.53 17.24 15.22
N ILE A 201 -32.16 16.23 14.43
CA ILE A 201 -32.91 15.78 13.25
C ILE A 201 -34.30 15.29 13.66
N GLU A 202 -34.37 14.50 14.75
CA GLU A 202 -35.64 14.02 15.29
C GLU A 202 -36.55 15.18 15.71
N GLN A 203 -36.02 16.15 16.46
CA GLN A 203 -36.78 17.34 16.89
C GLN A 203 -37.24 18.20 15.71
N ALA A 204 -36.40 18.39 14.70
CA ALA A 204 -36.76 19.13 13.48
C ALA A 204 -37.90 18.43 12.73
N ARG A 205 -37.84 17.10 12.58
CA ARG A 205 -38.89 16.30 11.92
C ARG A 205 -40.21 16.31 12.67
N LEU A 206 -40.17 16.04 13.98
CA LEU A 206 -41.37 15.99 14.83
C LEU A 206 -42.15 17.31 14.79
N ASN A 207 -41.44 18.44 14.69
CA ASN A 207 -42.04 19.77 14.70
C ASN A 207 -42.22 20.39 13.31
N GLY A 208 -41.88 19.67 12.23
CA GLY A 208 -41.99 20.18 10.85
C GLY A 208 -41.12 21.41 10.58
N ILE A 209 -39.92 21.47 11.16
CA ILE A 209 -38.98 22.59 11.05
C ILE A 209 -37.97 22.30 9.93
N THR A 210 -37.83 23.22 8.97
CA THR A 210 -36.75 23.17 7.98
C THR A 210 -35.54 23.94 8.50
N VAL A 211 -34.38 23.27 8.63
CA VAL A 211 -33.15 23.85 9.17
C VAL A 211 -32.17 24.18 8.05
N TYR A 212 -31.79 25.45 7.96
CA TYR A 212 -30.77 25.95 7.05
C TYR A 212 -29.50 26.28 7.83
N CYS A 213 -28.34 25.84 7.34
CA CYS A 213 -27.06 26.04 8.04
C CYS A 213 -26.13 26.92 7.22
N VAL A 214 -25.53 27.94 7.84
CA VAL A 214 -24.55 28.83 7.19
C VAL A 214 -23.28 28.87 8.02
N SER A 215 -22.15 28.47 7.44
CA SER A 215 -20.85 28.53 8.11
C SER A 215 -19.99 29.67 7.56
N LEU A 216 -19.46 30.50 8.47
CA LEU A 216 -18.63 31.66 8.13
C LEU A 216 -17.15 31.30 8.19
N GLY A 217 -16.43 31.47 7.08
CA GLY A 217 -14.97 31.27 7.01
C GLY A 217 -14.47 29.84 7.31
N MET A 218 -15.36 28.85 7.33
CA MET A 218 -15.04 27.44 7.60
C MET A 218 -15.90 26.52 6.73
N SER A 219 -15.40 25.30 6.47
CA SER A 219 -16.19 24.24 5.84
C SER A 219 -17.34 23.80 6.75
N MET A 220 -18.46 23.38 6.16
CA MET A 220 -19.66 22.99 6.92
C MET A 220 -19.39 21.68 7.69
N PRO A 221 -19.60 21.64 9.01
CA PRO A 221 -19.49 20.41 9.79
C PRO A 221 -20.51 19.37 9.34
N GLU A 222 -20.12 18.09 9.33
CA GLU A 222 -21.00 16.99 8.89
C GLU A 222 -22.29 16.91 9.70
N SER A 223 -22.25 17.23 11.00
CA SER A 223 -23.43 17.31 11.87
C SER A 223 -24.48 18.31 11.36
N LEU A 224 -24.07 19.55 11.07
CA LEU A 224 -24.94 20.61 10.56
C LEU A 224 -25.35 20.38 9.11
N ARG A 225 -24.45 19.80 8.30
CA ARG A 225 -24.75 19.39 6.92
C ARG A 225 -25.88 18.35 6.91
N THR A 226 -25.72 17.29 7.69
CA THR A 226 -26.72 16.23 7.82
C THR A 226 -28.02 16.76 8.40
N LEU A 227 -27.96 17.61 9.43
CA LEU A 227 -29.16 18.26 10.00
C LEU A 227 -29.93 19.06 8.94
N SER A 228 -29.23 19.83 8.12
CA SER A 228 -29.87 20.63 7.08
C SER A 228 -30.48 19.74 5.99
N GLU A 229 -29.73 18.77 5.48
CA GLU A 229 -30.20 17.85 4.44
C GLU A 229 -31.40 16.99 4.90
N GLU A 230 -31.34 16.44 6.12
CA GLU A 230 -32.35 15.52 6.65
C GLU A 230 -33.60 16.24 7.18
N SER A 231 -33.52 17.55 7.42
CA SER A 231 -34.66 18.44 7.72
C SER A 231 -35.26 19.11 6.46
N GLY A 232 -34.63 18.91 5.29
CA GLY A 232 -35.08 19.44 4.00
C GLY A 232 -34.61 20.86 3.68
N GLY A 233 -33.64 21.39 4.42
CA GLY A 233 -33.03 22.70 4.19
C GLY A 233 -31.77 22.65 3.32
N LEU A 234 -31.16 23.82 3.16
CA LEU A 234 -29.92 24.05 2.42
C LEU A 234 -28.80 24.51 3.35
N TRP A 235 -27.58 24.20 2.96
CA TRP A 235 -26.39 24.61 3.69
C TRP A 235 -25.40 25.37 2.80
N PHE A 236 -24.73 26.35 3.38
CA PHE A 236 -23.74 27.19 2.72
C PHE A 236 -22.47 27.22 3.54
N GLU A 237 -21.32 26.96 2.90
CA GLU A 237 -20.05 26.85 3.59
C GLU A 237 -19.02 27.87 3.11
N ASN A 238 -18.04 28.14 3.97
CA ASN A 238 -16.91 29.04 3.71
C ASN A 238 -17.34 30.44 3.22
N VAL A 239 -18.38 30.98 3.84
CA VAL A 239 -18.85 32.35 3.54
C VAL A 239 -17.91 33.36 4.17
N THR A 240 -17.25 34.18 3.35
CA THR A 240 -16.18 35.10 3.81
C THR A 240 -16.43 36.57 3.49
N THR A 241 -17.43 36.87 2.65
CA THR A 241 -17.76 38.22 2.20
C THR A 241 -19.22 38.57 2.48
N VAL A 242 -19.54 39.87 2.57
CA VAL A 242 -20.91 40.35 2.82
C VAL A 242 -21.82 39.92 1.68
N GLU A 243 -21.34 40.02 0.44
CA GLU A 243 -22.07 39.63 -0.76
C GLU A 243 -22.43 38.13 -0.74
N GLN A 244 -21.49 37.26 -0.34
CA GLN A 244 -21.76 35.83 -0.19
C GLN A 244 -22.77 35.54 0.93
N ALA A 245 -22.68 36.26 2.06
CA ALA A 245 -23.58 36.08 3.20
C ALA A 245 -25.01 36.51 2.87
N GLU A 246 -25.17 37.68 2.23
CA GLU A 246 -26.46 38.14 1.72
C GLU A 246 -27.01 37.20 0.65
N MET A 247 -26.16 36.71 -0.27
CA MET A 247 -26.56 35.75 -1.30
C MET A 247 -27.08 34.44 -0.68
N ALA A 248 -26.37 33.87 0.30
CA ALA A 248 -26.80 32.67 1.00
C ALA A 248 -28.19 32.85 1.61
N TYR A 249 -28.42 33.96 2.33
CA TYR A 249 -29.71 34.23 2.96
C TYR A 249 -30.84 34.55 1.97
N ARG A 250 -30.54 35.21 0.84
CA ARG A 250 -31.52 35.40 -0.25
C ARG A 250 -31.91 34.06 -0.88
N ARG A 251 -30.94 33.16 -1.07
CA ARG A 251 -31.18 31.79 -1.57
C ARG A 251 -32.01 30.96 -0.58
N ILE A 252 -31.68 31.03 0.71
CA ILE A 252 -32.47 30.40 1.78
C ILE A 252 -33.90 30.97 1.80
N HIS A 253 -34.06 32.28 1.67
CA HIS A 253 -35.38 32.91 1.67
C HIS A 253 -36.24 32.47 0.48
N ALA A 254 -35.64 32.41 -0.71
CA ALA A 254 -36.30 31.91 -1.91
C ALA A 254 -36.75 30.45 -1.74
N ASP A 255 -35.90 29.58 -1.18
CA ASP A 255 -36.23 28.18 -0.91
C ASP A 255 -37.28 28.02 0.20
N ALA A 256 -37.23 28.86 1.23
CA ALA A 256 -38.18 28.84 2.32
C ALA A 256 -39.59 29.26 1.87
N THR A 257 -39.72 30.29 1.03
CA THR A 257 -41.00 30.88 0.62
C THR A 257 -41.65 30.22 -0.60
N SER A 258 -40.85 29.88 -1.62
CA SER A 258 -41.32 29.29 -2.89
C SER A 258 -40.25 28.36 -3.48
N PRO A 259 -40.02 27.17 -2.89
CA PRO A 259 -38.97 26.26 -3.33
C PRO A 259 -39.27 25.75 -4.75
N LEU A 260 -38.44 26.14 -5.72
CA LEU A 260 -38.42 25.53 -7.06
C LEU A 260 -37.34 24.44 -7.07
N SER A 261 -37.72 23.26 -6.59
CA SER A 261 -36.84 22.09 -6.57
C SER A 261 -37.05 21.27 -7.84
N CYS A 262 -36.03 21.20 -8.69
CA CYS A 262 -36.04 20.37 -9.89
C CYS A 262 -35.33 19.04 -9.61
N SER A 263 -35.91 17.93 -10.05
CA SER A 263 -35.26 16.62 -10.00
C SER A 263 -34.68 16.29 -11.38
N ALA A 264 -33.36 16.18 -11.46
CA ALA A 264 -32.67 15.73 -12.66
C ALA A 264 -32.25 14.27 -12.49
N LYS A 265 -32.60 13.42 -13.46
CA LYS A 265 -32.24 12.01 -13.47
C LYS A 265 -31.21 11.73 -14.54
N ALA A 266 -30.28 10.84 -14.25
CA ALA A 266 -29.34 10.30 -15.22
C ALA A 266 -29.10 8.82 -14.92
N GLU A 267 -29.04 7.99 -15.96
CA GLU A 267 -28.64 6.59 -15.82
C GLU A 267 -27.11 6.53 -15.84
N LEU A 268 -26.53 5.98 -14.78
CA LEU A 268 -25.09 5.85 -14.71
C LEU A 268 -24.62 4.68 -15.56
N PRO A 269 -23.56 4.86 -16.37
CA PRO A 269 -22.94 3.74 -17.03
C PRO A 269 -22.31 2.82 -15.98
N PRO A 270 -22.24 1.51 -16.22
CA PRO A 270 -21.62 0.59 -15.28
C PRO A 270 -20.12 0.85 -15.08
N SER A 271 -19.58 0.53 -13.90
CA SER A 271 -18.18 0.81 -13.53
C SER A 271 -17.50 -0.36 -12.84
N CYS A 272 -16.18 -0.32 -12.90
CA CYS A 272 -15.26 -1.25 -12.27
C CYS A 272 -14.65 -0.65 -10.97
N SER A 273 -15.04 0.57 -10.58
CA SER A 273 -14.55 1.31 -9.40
C SER A 273 -15.63 1.54 -8.35
N LYS A 274 -15.24 1.54 -7.06
CA LYS A 274 -16.12 1.85 -5.92
C LYS A 274 -16.38 3.35 -5.74
N GLU A 275 -15.55 4.21 -6.29
CA GLU A 275 -15.72 5.66 -6.23
C GLU A 275 -15.83 6.23 -7.64
N ARG A 276 -16.69 7.25 -7.79
CA ARG A 276 -16.85 7.99 -9.04
C ARG A 276 -16.82 9.48 -8.83
N VAL A 277 -16.24 10.17 -9.79
CA VAL A 277 -16.17 11.64 -9.78
C VAL A 277 -17.29 12.21 -10.65
N LEU A 278 -18.21 12.91 -10.01
CA LEU A 278 -19.30 13.65 -10.65
C LEU A 278 -18.91 15.11 -10.82
N VAL A 279 -19.09 15.64 -12.03
CA VAL A 279 -19.00 17.08 -12.30
C VAL A 279 -20.23 17.50 -13.07
N LEU A 280 -21.07 18.33 -12.45
CA LEU A 280 -22.18 19.02 -13.10
C LEU A 280 -21.72 20.43 -13.45
N SER A 281 -21.86 20.83 -14.71
CA SER A 281 -21.41 22.14 -15.19
C SER A 281 -22.54 22.90 -15.89
N SER A 282 -22.63 24.20 -15.59
CA SER A 282 -23.43 25.20 -16.29
C SER A 282 -22.49 26.20 -17.00
N SER A 283 -23.04 27.19 -17.70
CA SER A 283 -22.26 28.20 -18.43
C SER A 283 -21.37 29.10 -17.55
N LYS A 284 -21.56 29.11 -16.22
CA LYS A 284 -20.79 29.94 -15.28
C LYS A 284 -20.24 29.20 -14.06
N GLU A 285 -20.77 28.03 -13.72
CA GLU A 285 -20.36 27.30 -12.50
C GLU A 285 -20.12 25.81 -12.79
N SER A 286 -19.21 25.19 -12.03
CA SER A 286 -19.04 23.74 -12.01
C SER A 286 -19.09 23.22 -10.58
N ILE A 287 -19.87 22.15 -10.39
CA ILE A 287 -20.11 21.51 -9.10
C ILE A 287 -19.48 20.13 -9.17
N ARG A 288 -18.44 19.89 -8.36
CA ARG A 288 -17.75 18.61 -8.25
C ARG A 288 -18.20 17.85 -7.00
N ARG A 289 -18.51 16.57 -7.16
CA ARG A 289 -18.86 15.62 -6.09
C ARG A 289 -18.16 14.28 -6.30
N ILE A 290 -17.82 13.58 -5.22
CA ILE A 290 -17.42 12.17 -5.27
C ILE A 290 -18.61 11.38 -4.76
N ILE A 291 -19.04 10.38 -5.52
CA ILE A 291 -20.13 9.48 -5.14
C ILE A 291 -19.59 8.07 -4.95
N ALA A 292 -20.05 7.40 -3.89
CA ALA A 292 -19.79 5.98 -3.70
C ALA A 292 -20.70 5.18 -4.63
N THR A 293 -20.13 4.23 -5.35
CA THR A 293 -20.89 3.28 -6.17
C THR A 293 -21.34 2.13 -5.28
N PRO A 294 -22.65 1.79 -5.26
CA PRO A 294 -23.15 0.61 -4.55
C PRO A 294 -22.37 -0.64 -4.96
N ASP A 295 -22.11 -1.55 -4.01
CA ASP A 295 -21.38 -2.79 -4.29
C ASP A 295 -22.07 -3.65 -5.38
N SER A 296 -23.40 -3.54 -5.52
CA SER A 296 -24.19 -4.19 -6.57
C SER A 296 -23.85 -3.72 -7.98
N SER A 297 -23.35 -2.49 -8.10
CA SER A 297 -23.13 -1.76 -9.36
C SER A 297 -21.66 -1.79 -9.80
N VAL A 298 -20.78 -2.35 -8.98
CA VAL A 298 -19.38 -2.64 -9.31
C VAL A 298 -19.31 -4.05 -9.89
N THR A 299 -18.95 -4.18 -11.16
CA THR A 299 -18.69 -5.50 -11.77
C THR A 299 -17.20 -5.76 -11.87
N GLN A 300 -16.80 -7.01 -11.66
CA GLN A 300 -15.44 -7.47 -11.92
C GLN A 300 -15.52 -8.75 -12.75
N ALA A 301 -14.88 -8.72 -13.92
CA ALA A 301 -14.71 -9.91 -14.74
C ALA A 301 -13.43 -10.65 -14.31
N SER A 302 -13.43 -11.97 -14.43
CA SER A 302 -12.28 -12.80 -14.06
C SER A 302 -11.92 -13.78 -15.16
N ILE A 303 -10.65 -14.15 -15.22
CA ILE A 303 -10.10 -15.13 -16.16
C ILE A 303 -9.20 -16.09 -15.39
N LYS A 304 -9.38 -17.41 -15.59
CA LYS A 304 -8.63 -18.46 -14.88
C LYS A 304 -8.31 -19.64 -15.81
N PRO A 305 -7.12 -20.25 -15.72
CA PRO A 305 -5.94 -19.76 -14.98
C PRO A 305 -5.29 -18.56 -15.68
N LEU A 306 -4.47 -17.79 -14.93
CA LEU A 306 -3.66 -16.68 -15.48
C LEU A 306 -2.34 -17.13 -16.10
N SER A 307 -1.98 -18.40 -15.91
CA SER A 307 -0.77 -19.01 -16.45
C SER A 307 -1.09 -20.35 -17.11
N LEU A 308 -0.54 -20.58 -18.30
CA LEU A 308 -0.64 -21.81 -19.07
C LEU A 308 0.77 -22.32 -19.40
N ARG A 309 1.10 -23.53 -18.95
CA ARG A 309 2.44 -24.13 -19.17
C ARG A 309 2.39 -25.26 -20.18
N PHE A 310 2.99 -25.07 -21.35
CA PHE A 310 3.06 -26.11 -22.37
C PHE A 310 4.37 -26.88 -22.20
N GLU A 311 4.26 -28.14 -21.81
CA GLU A 311 5.36 -29.10 -21.69
C GLU A 311 5.13 -30.31 -22.60
N LYS A 312 6.15 -31.15 -22.79
CA LYS A 312 6.07 -32.36 -23.62
C LYS A 312 4.93 -33.26 -23.12
N GLY A 313 3.88 -33.42 -23.94
CA GLY A 313 2.69 -34.24 -23.63
C GLY A 313 1.41 -33.46 -23.29
N ALA A 314 1.47 -32.13 -23.17
CA ALA A 314 0.29 -31.29 -22.88
C ALA A 314 0.14 -30.12 -23.88
N PRO A 315 -0.16 -30.39 -25.17
CA PRO A 315 -0.23 -29.36 -26.22
C PRO A 315 -1.45 -28.44 -26.11
N GLN A 316 -2.44 -28.80 -25.29
CA GLN A 316 -3.71 -28.11 -25.17
C GLN A 316 -4.07 -27.85 -23.71
N GLN A 317 -4.51 -26.62 -23.41
CA GLN A 317 -5.03 -26.23 -22.09
C GLN A 317 -6.31 -25.39 -22.25
N ARG A 318 -7.00 -25.10 -21.14
CA ARG A 318 -8.26 -24.35 -21.16
C ARG A 318 -8.20 -23.14 -20.24
N ILE A 319 -8.85 -22.07 -20.67
CA ILE A 319 -9.12 -20.87 -19.87
C ILE A 319 -10.63 -20.65 -19.78
N SER A 320 -11.06 -20.18 -18.61
CA SER A 320 -12.44 -19.78 -18.33
C SER A 320 -12.46 -18.27 -18.11
N ILE A 321 -13.31 -17.56 -18.86
CA ILE A 321 -13.61 -16.15 -18.63
C ILE A 321 -15.01 -16.09 -18.01
N ARG A 322 -15.12 -15.51 -16.83
CA ARG A 322 -16.38 -15.34 -16.11
C ARG A 322 -16.76 -13.87 -16.03
N ALA A 323 -17.97 -13.56 -16.47
CA ALA A 323 -18.55 -12.22 -16.30
C ALA A 323 -18.97 -12.01 -14.84
N GLY A 324 -18.90 -10.76 -14.37
CA GLY A 324 -19.36 -10.37 -13.04
C GLY A 324 -20.90 -10.26 -12.99
N SER A 325 -21.42 -9.29 -12.24
CA SER A 325 -22.87 -9.01 -12.16
C SER A 325 -23.49 -8.48 -13.46
N MET A 326 -22.69 -8.29 -14.52
CA MET A 326 -23.12 -7.73 -15.80
C MET A 326 -22.53 -8.49 -16.98
N PRO A 327 -23.20 -8.48 -18.15
CA PRO A 327 -22.67 -9.12 -19.36
C PRO A 327 -21.32 -8.52 -19.77
N LEU A 328 -20.40 -9.37 -20.18
CA LEU A 328 -19.08 -9.00 -20.66
C LEU A 328 -19.01 -9.22 -22.17
N THR A 329 -18.71 -8.18 -22.93
CA THR A 329 -18.48 -8.32 -24.38
C THR A 329 -16.99 -8.38 -24.67
N LEU A 330 -16.54 -9.51 -25.21
CA LEU A 330 -15.19 -9.66 -25.76
C LEU A 330 -15.19 -9.18 -27.21
N THR A 331 -14.34 -8.23 -27.54
CA THR A 331 -14.24 -7.61 -28.87
C THR A 331 -13.05 -8.13 -29.68
N GLY A 332 -12.09 -8.79 -29.03
CA GLY A 332 -10.94 -9.38 -29.70
C GLY A 332 -10.03 -10.13 -28.75
N VAL A 333 -9.09 -10.87 -29.33
CA VAL A 333 -7.98 -11.49 -28.60
C VAL A 333 -6.68 -11.19 -29.34
N LYS A 334 -5.68 -10.73 -28.61
CA LYS A 334 -4.33 -10.50 -29.13
C LYS A 334 -3.39 -11.53 -28.50
N VAL A 335 -2.73 -12.32 -29.33
CA VAL A 335 -1.69 -13.26 -28.90
C VAL A 335 -0.33 -12.72 -29.32
N THR A 336 0.60 -12.61 -28.36
CA THR A 336 1.98 -12.19 -28.61
C THR A 336 2.90 -13.25 -28.01
N SER A 337 3.52 -14.09 -28.84
CA SER A 337 4.39 -15.17 -28.38
C SER A 337 5.40 -15.57 -29.45
N LEU A 338 6.61 -15.95 -29.04
CA LEU A 338 7.62 -16.54 -29.92
C LEU A 338 7.40 -18.05 -30.14
N SER A 339 6.61 -18.68 -29.26
CA SER A 339 6.10 -20.03 -29.44
C SER A 339 4.63 -19.90 -29.89
N PRO A 340 4.29 -20.19 -31.16
CA PRO A 340 2.97 -19.88 -31.69
C PRO A 340 1.88 -20.61 -30.91
N VAL A 341 0.98 -19.81 -30.32
CA VAL A 341 -0.18 -20.27 -29.56
C VAL A 341 -1.43 -19.78 -30.27
N ARG A 342 -2.42 -20.66 -30.39
CA ARG A 342 -3.75 -20.35 -30.95
C ARG A 342 -4.81 -20.48 -29.87
N VAL A 343 -5.73 -19.53 -29.84
CA VAL A 343 -6.90 -19.55 -28.94
C VAL A 343 -8.13 -19.92 -29.77
N MET A 344 -8.83 -20.96 -29.34
CA MET A 344 -9.99 -21.53 -30.03
C MET A 344 -11.18 -21.61 -29.07
N ARG A 345 -12.39 -21.68 -29.61
CA ARG A 345 -13.60 -22.00 -28.83
C ARG A 345 -14.15 -23.32 -29.35
N GLY A 346 -13.94 -24.40 -28.59
CA GLY A 346 -14.16 -25.76 -29.10
C GLY A 346 -13.06 -26.16 -30.09
N GLU A 347 -13.44 -26.62 -31.28
CA GLU A 347 -12.54 -27.01 -32.38
C GLU A 347 -12.45 -25.97 -33.52
N VAL A 348 -13.06 -24.78 -33.35
CA VAL A 348 -13.18 -23.75 -34.40
C VAL A 348 -12.51 -22.44 -33.96
N GLU A 349 -12.06 -21.65 -34.95
CA GLU A 349 -11.58 -20.28 -34.74
C GLU A 349 -12.65 -19.36 -34.14
N ILE A 350 -12.20 -18.38 -33.35
CA ILE A 350 -13.07 -17.47 -32.62
C ILE A 350 -13.59 -16.38 -33.54
N VAL A 351 -14.92 -16.21 -33.56
CA VAL A 351 -15.57 -15.06 -34.19
C VAL A 351 -15.99 -14.07 -33.09
N PHE A 352 -15.58 -12.81 -33.23
CA PHE A 352 -15.96 -11.71 -32.33
C PHE A 352 -17.07 -10.85 -32.93
N PRO A 353 -17.90 -10.17 -32.11
CA PRO A 353 -17.86 -10.12 -30.65
C PRO A 353 -18.47 -11.35 -29.97
N ILE A 354 -18.00 -11.68 -28.77
CA ILE A 354 -18.61 -12.71 -27.91
C ILE A 354 -19.22 -12.01 -26.69
N VAL A 355 -20.51 -12.23 -26.47
CA VAL A 355 -21.20 -11.80 -25.26
C VAL A 355 -21.22 -12.97 -24.27
N ILE A 356 -20.73 -12.73 -23.05
CA ILE A 356 -20.84 -13.63 -21.91
C ILE A 356 -21.89 -13.01 -21.00
N ASP A 357 -22.99 -13.71 -20.77
CA ASP A 357 -24.07 -13.21 -19.92
C ASP A 357 -23.62 -13.03 -18.46
N ALA A 358 -24.32 -12.17 -17.72
CA ALA A 358 -24.01 -11.89 -16.33
C ALA A 358 -23.91 -13.19 -15.51
N LEU A 359 -22.88 -13.28 -14.67
CA LEU A 359 -22.53 -14.42 -13.81
C LEU A 359 -22.14 -15.72 -14.53
N ASP A 360 -22.25 -15.77 -15.86
CA ASP A 360 -21.92 -16.93 -16.69
C ASP A 360 -20.43 -16.96 -17.08
N SER A 361 -19.99 -18.08 -17.63
CA SER A 361 -18.61 -18.31 -18.03
C SER A 361 -18.48 -18.88 -19.45
N ALA A 362 -17.50 -18.36 -20.19
CA ALA A 362 -17.11 -18.91 -21.48
C ALA A 362 -15.76 -19.64 -21.36
N MET A 363 -15.71 -20.84 -21.96
CA MET A 363 -14.51 -21.66 -22.03
C MET A 363 -13.80 -21.48 -23.37
N PHE A 364 -12.48 -21.29 -23.31
CA PHE A 364 -11.60 -21.23 -24.48
C PHE A 364 -10.49 -22.27 -24.34
N THR A 365 -10.13 -22.85 -25.47
CA THR A 365 -9.04 -23.80 -25.61
C THR A 365 -7.81 -23.06 -26.14
N VAL A 366 -6.66 -23.29 -25.54
CA VAL A 366 -5.38 -22.72 -25.98
C VAL A 366 -4.47 -23.86 -26.44
N VAL A 367 -4.04 -23.82 -27.69
CA VAL A 367 -3.21 -24.86 -28.34
C VAL A 367 -1.85 -24.28 -28.71
N SER A 368 -0.78 -25.05 -28.45
CA SER A 368 0.61 -24.67 -28.77
C SER A 368 1.21 -25.62 -29.82
N GLU A 369 1.98 -25.08 -30.77
CA GLU A 369 2.71 -25.86 -31.80
C GLU A 369 4.15 -26.22 -31.39
N HIS A 370 4.40 -26.21 -30.08
CA HIS A 370 5.70 -26.31 -29.41
C HIS A 370 6.84 -27.02 -30.19
N ARG A 371 7.99 -26.34 -30.31
CA ARG A 371 9.30 -26.98 -30.58
C ARG A 371 10.09 -27.02 -29.27
N ASP A 372 10.52 -28.20 -28.85
CA ASP A 372 10.83 -28.58 -27.45
C ASP A 372 12.01 -27.87 -26.73
N SER A 373 12.64 -26.84 -27.32
CA SER A 373 14.00 -26.42 -26.90
C SER A 373 14.15 -25.02 -26.31
N ILE A 374 13.22 -24.07 -26.55
CA ILE A 374 13.44 -22.65 -26.18
C ILE A 374 12.40 -22.21 -25.15
N TYR A 375 12.89 -21.67 -24.02
CA TYR A 375 12.04 -20.99 -23.04
C TYR A 375 11.47 -19.71 -23.65
N ALA A 376 10.16 -19.69 -23.88
CA ALA A 376 9.47 -18.52 -24.41
C ALA A 376 8.23 -18.21 -23.58
N VAL A 377 8.06 -16.93 -23.27
CA VAL A 377 6.87 -16.40 -22.62
C VAL A 377 6.02 -15.68 -23.66
N GLY A 378 4.74 -15.99 -23.68
CA GLY A 378 3.73 -15.35 -24.50
C GLY A 378 2.64 -14.71 -23.66
N ARG A 379 1.87 -13.82 -24.28
CA ARG A 379 0.77 -13.09 -23.67
C ARG A 379 -0.49 -13.28 -24.53
N ILE A 380 -1.60 -13.58 -23.87
CA ILE A 380 -2.94 -13.60 -24.45
C ILE A 380 -3.75 -12.50 -23.76
N GLN A 381 -4.13 -11.48 -24.52
CA GLN A 381 -4.90 -10.34 -24.01
C GLN A 381 -6.26 -10.30 -24.69
N PHE A 382 -7.32 -10.43 -23.90
CA PHE A 382 -8.69 -10.25 -24.36
C PHE A 382 -9.08 -8.78 -24.26
N SER A 383 -9.56 -8.21 -25.36
CA SER A 383 -10.20 -6.90 -25.36
C SER A 383 -11.65 -7.09 -24.90
N ALA A 384 -12.03 -6.42 -23.81
CA ALA A 384 -13.34 -6.59 -23.19
C ALA A 384 -13.95 -5.24 -22.76
N THR A 385 -15.27 -5.15 -22.82
CA THR A 385 -16.06 -4.01 -22.34
C THR A 385 -17.21 -4.50 -21.46
N PRO A 386 -17.55 -3.81 -20.35
CA PRO A 386 -17.03 -2.50 -19.92
C PRO A 386 -15.72 -2.56 -19.12
N CYS A 387 -15.35 -3.71 -18.54
CA CYS A 387 -14.17 -3.84 -17.68
C CYS A 387 -13.01 -4.55 -18.38
N PRO A 388 -11.75 -4.10 -18.16
CA PRO A 388 -10.57 -4.77 -18.68
C PRO A 388 -10.37 -6.14 -18.01
N LEU A 389 -9.85 -7.10 -18.78
CA LEU A 389 -9.44 -8.41 -18.28
C LEU A 389 -7.92 -8.45 -18.06
N PRO A 390 -7.43 -9.21 -17.06
CA PRO A 390 -5.99 -9.39 -16.90
C PRO A 390 -5.43 -10.27 -18.01
N THR A 391 -4.14 -10.08 -18.30
CA THR A 391 -3.40 -10.83 -19.32
C THR A 391 -3.18 -12.27 -18.86
N VAL A 392 -3.42 -13.25 -19.75
CA VAL A 392 -3.03 -14.65 -19.53
C VAL A 392 -1.65 -14.87 -20.11
N TYR A 393 -0.76 -15.45 -19.31
CA TYR A 393 0.59 -15.77 -19.72
C TYR A 393 0.70 -17.22 -20.16
N THR A 394 1.41 -17.43 -21.27
CA THR A 394 1.77 -18.77 -21.74
C THR A 394 3.25 -18.95 -21.59
N SER A 395 3.71 -20.12 -21.15
CA SER A 395 5.13 -20.48 -21.21
C SER A 395 5.31 -21.79 -21.95
N SER A 396 6.35 -21.86 -22.77
CA SER A 396 6.81 -23.06 -23.46
C SER A 396 8.27 -23.32 -23.13
N GLY A 397 8.68 -24.59 -23.03
CA GLY A 397 10.05 -24.99 -22.68
C GLY A 397 10.35 -24.87 -21.19
N LYS A 398 11.44 -25.48 -20.74
CA LYS A 398 11.87 -25.40 -19.33
C LYS A 398 12.55 -24.04 -19.05
N PRO A 399 12.32 -23.39 -17.90
CA PRO A 399 12.91 -22.10 -17.54
C PRO A 399 14.37 -22.25 -17.08
N VAL A 400 15.22 -22.82 -17.92
CA VAL A 400 16.64 -23.17 -17.63
C VAL A 400 17.59 -22.29 -18.46
N GLY A 401 17.09 -21.60 -19.49
CA GLY A 401 17.86 -20.67 -20.33
C GLY A 401 17.29 -19.24 -20.30
N ARG A 402 18.13 -18.24 -20.62
CA ARG A 402 17.65 -16.86 -20.80
C ARG A 402 16.57 -16.86 -21.89
N PRO A 403 15.41 -16.21 -21.66
CA PRO A 403 14.35 -16.14 -22.67
C PRO A 403 14.86 -15.40 -23.91
N LEU A 404 14.38 -15.82 -25.09
CA LEU A 404 14.86 -15.31 -26.37
C LEU A 404 14.65 -13.79 -26.53
N ASN A 405 13.58 -13.28 -25.92
CA ASN A 405 13.38 -11.85 -25.68
C ASN A 405 13.13 -11.62 -24.19
N ARG A 406 13.67 -10.53 -23.66
CA ARG A 406 13.31 -10.02 -22.33
C ARG A 406 11.85 -9.59 -22.36
N THR A 407 11.07 -10.15 -21.46
CA THR A 407 9.61 -10.00 -21.40
C THR A 407 9.14 -9.39 -20.09
N ILE A 408 9.94 -9.51 -19.02
CA ILE A 408 9.64 -8.94 -17.71
C ILE A 408 9.73 -7.42 -17.74
N HIS A 409 8.71 -6.74 -17.21
CA HIS A 409 8.69 -5.29 -17.08
C HIS A 409 8.21 -4.85 -15.71
N VAL A 410 8.85 -3.84 -15.13
CA VAL A 410 8.34 -3.14 -13.96
C VAL A 410 7.18 -2.23 -14.40
N VAL A 411 6.03 -2.36 -13.74
CA VAL A 411 4.82 -1.59 -14.07
C VAL A 411 4.61 -0.46 -13.08
N TYR A 412 4.83 -0.70 -11.79
CA TYR A 412 4.64 0.31 -10.76
C TYR A 412 5.44 0.01 -9.48
N PRO A 413 6.10 1.00 -8.87
CA PRO A 413 6.45 2.30 -9.45
C PRO A 413 7.47 2.14 -10.58
N ASN A 414 7.33 2.94 -11.64
CA ASN A 414 8.17 2.85 -12.84
C ASN A 414 8.89 4.17 -13.20
N GLY A 415 8.69 5.25 -12.44
CA GLY A 415 9.41 6.51 -12.60
C GLY A 415 8.58 7.74 -12.30
N GLY A 416 9.14 8.66 -11.49
CA GLY A 416 8.54 9.95 -11.17
C GLY A 416 7.42 9.91 -10.12
N GLU A 417 6.97 8.72 -9.71
CA GLU A 417 5.97 8.60 -8.65
C GLU A 417 6.54 9.08 -7.31
N ARG A 418 5.66 9.60 -6.45
CA ARG A 418 6.01 10.09 -5.11
C ARG A 418 5.12 9.38 -4.12
N ILE A 419 5.69 8.42 -3.41
CA ILE A 419 5.00 7.53 -2.48
C ILE A 419 5.22 8.04 -1.05
N PRO A 420 4.16 8.22 -0.25
CA PRO A 420 4.32 8.62 1.14
C PRO A 420 4.99 7.51 1.96
N ALA A 421 5.84 7.87 2.92
CA ALA A 421 6.35 6.90 3.90
C ALA A 421 5.18 6.20 4.62
N HIS A 422 5.34 4.91 4.91
CA HIS A 422 4.31 4.02 5.48
C HIS A 422 3.08 3.74 4.60
N ALA A 423 3.02 4.25 3.38
CA ALA A 423 1.95 3.91 2.47
C ALA A 423 1.92 2.41 2.21
N LYS A 424 0.71 1.83 2.26
CA LYS A 424 0.44 0.48 1.78
C LYS A 424 0.22 0.56 0.29
N GLN A 425 1.08 -0.08 -0.48
CA GLN A 425 1.08 0.01 -1.92
C GLN A 425 1.36 -1.37 -2.52
N GLU A 426 0.93 -1.58 -3.76
CA GLU A 426 1.30 -2.77 -4.53
C GLU A 426 2.46 -2.43 -5.47
N LEU A 427 3.55 -3.19 -5.38
CA LEU A 427 4.60 -3.19 -6.39
C LEU A 427 4.14 -4.10 -7.52
N ARG A 428 4.11 -3.59 -8.75
CA ARG A 428 3.54 -4.29 -9.90
C ARG A 428 4.60 -4.57 -10.95
N TYR A 429 4.58 -5.78 -11.47
CA TYR A 429 5.40 -6.20 -12.60
C TYR A 429 4.58 -7.09 -13.53
N ASP A 430 5.00 -7.16 -14.78
CA ASP A 430 4.36 -7.99 -15.79
C ASP A 430 5.40 -8.82 -16.56
N GLY A 431 4.93 -9.63 -17.51
CA GLY A 431 5.84 -10.24 -18.48
C GLY A 431 6.38 -11.62 -18.15
N VAL A 432 6.01 -12.17 -17.01
CA VAL A 432 6.27 -13.55 -16.63
C VAL A 432 4.98 -14.22 -16.20
N PRO A 433 4.83 -15.55 -16.31
CA PRO A 433 3.69 -16.26 -15.73
C PRO A 433 3.52 -15.95 -14.23
N ALA A 434 2.28 -15.72 -13.78
CA ALA A 434 1.96 -15.27 -12.43
C ALA A 434 2.35 -16.27 -11.32
N ASP A 435 2.50 -17.54 -11.69
CA ASP A 435 2.83 -18.68 -10.84
C ASP A 435 4.34 -18.99 -10.79
N LEU A 436 5.16 -18.29 -11.57
CA LEU A 436 6.61 -18.40 -11.49
C LEU A 436 7.16 -17.37 -10.50
N PRO A 437 8.06 -17.78 -9.58
CA PRO A 437 8.58 -16.88 -8.57
C PRO A 437 9.52 -15.83 -9.18
N VAL A 438 9.38 -14.61 -8.68
CA VAL A 438 10.33 -13.51 -8.92
C VAL A 438 10.94 -13.03 -7.62
N ARG A 439 12.17 -12.55 -7.71
CA ARG A 439 12.85 -11.82 -6.64
C ARG A 439 12.59 -10.33 -6.83
N VAL A 440 12.09 -9.69 -5.79
CA VAL A 440 11.73 -8.26 -5.78
C VAL A 440 12.63 -7.54 -4.81
N GLU A 441 13.30 -6.51 -5.29
CA GLU A 441 14.24 -5.70 -4.53
C GLU A 441 13.93 -4.23 -4.75
N VAL A 442 14.06 -3.42 -3.69
CA VAL A 442 13.94 -1.97 -3.77
C VAL A 442 15.24 -1.35 -3.31
N SER A 443 15.77 -0.43 -4.12
CA SER A 443 16.87 0.45 -3.74
C SER A 443 16.31 1.80 -3.32
N TYR A 444 16.95 2.40 -2.32
CA TYR A 444 16.62 3.74 -1.82
C TYR A 444 17.75 4.75 -2.08
N ASP A 445 18.78 4.37 -2.83
CA ASP A 445 20.03 5.11 -3.03
C ASP A 445 20.56 4.98 -4.47
N LEU A 446 19.65 5.02 -5.44
CA LEU A 446 19.92 4.93 -6.88
C LEU A 446 20.63 3.65 -7.33
N GLY A 447 20.38 2.54 -6.62
CA GLY A 447 20.89 1.22 -6.95
C GLY A 447 22.24 0.87 -6.33
N ASN A 448 22.78 1.70 -5.43
CA ASN A 448 24.03 1.39 -4.71
C ASN A 448 23.82 0.25 -3.69
N THR A 449 22.67 0.24 -3.01
CA THR A 449 22.24 -0.84 -2.12
C THR A 449 20.82 -1.29 -2.50
N TRP A 450 20.55 -2.59 -2.33
CA TRP A 450 19.28 -3.21 -2.66
C TRP A 450 18.73 -3.91 -1.43
N THR A 451 17.49 -3.57 -1.06
CA THR A 451 16.76 -4.21 0.02
C THR A 451 15.85 -5.28 -0.57
N LEU A 452 16.00 -6.52 -0.12
CA LEU A 452 15.14 -7.63 -0.53
C LEU A 452 13.73 -7.46 0.05
N ILE A 453 12.73 -7.39 -0.82
CA ILE A 453 11.31 -7.39 -0.42
C ILE A 453 10.78 -8.82 -0.38
N SER A 454 11.07 -9.61 -1.41
CA SER A 454 10.69 -11.03 -1.47
C SER A 454 11.62 -11.79 -2.40
N GLU A 455 12.06 -12.99 -1.99
CA GLU A 455 12.91 -13.86 -2.80
C GLU A 455 12.10 -14.71 -3.81
N ARG A 456 10.82 -14.97 -3.52
CA ARG A 456 9.93 -15.86 -4.28
C ARG A 456 8.51 -15.31 -4.37
N ALA A 457 8.36 -14.08 -4.85
CA ALA A 457 7.07 -13.42 -5.03
C ALA A 457 6.30 -13.98 -6.24
N THR A 458 4.97 -14.08 -6.16
CA THR A 458 4.09 -14.53 -7.25
C THR A 458 2.88 -13.60 -7.35
N GLY A 459 2.14 -13.64 -8.46
CA GLY A 459 0.86 -12.94 -8.59
C GLY A 459 0.89 -11.52 -9.15
N HIS A 460 2.00 -11.06 -9.77
CA HIS A 460 2.20 -9.73 -10.41
C HIS A 460 2.09 -8.50 -9.52
N ASP A 461 1.16 -8.49 -8.57
CA ASP A 461 0.93 -7.43 -7.60
C ASP A 461 1.46 -7.88 -6.22
N ILE A 462 2.51 -7.21 -5.75
CA ILE A 462 3.18 -7.57 -4.50
C ILE A 462 2.84 -6.53 -3.43
N PRO A 463 2.16 -6.91 -2.34
CA PRO A 463 1.88 -5.99 -1.26
C PRO A 463 3.17 -5.52 -0.60
N TRP A 464 3.32 -4.22 -0.45
CA TRP A 464 4.52 -3.58 0.07
C TRP A 464 4.15 -2.39 0.95
N ASN A 465 4.88 -2.24 2.06
CA ASN A 465 4.74 -1.09 2.94
C ASN A 465 5.97 -0.21 2.78
N ALA A 466 5.78 1.05 2.39
CA ALA A 466 6.88 1.98 2.23
C ALA A 466 7.62 2.20 3.57
N PRO A 467 8.96 2.11 3.61
CA PRO A 467 9.72 2.33 4.83
C PRO A 467 9.65 3.78 5.34
N SER A 468 10.01 3.97 6.61
CA SER A 468 10.02 5.26 7.32
C SER A 468 11.20 6.17 6.94
N ILE A 469 11.55 6.25 5.66
CA ILE A 469 12.69 7.03 5.16
C ILE A 469 12.23 8.03 4.10
N SER A 470 13.06 9.05 3.83
CA SER A 470 12.88 9.95 2.70
C SER A 470 14.01 9.72 1.70
N SER A 471 13.67 9.48 0.44
CA SER A 471 14.61 9.33 -0.67
C SER A 471 13.93 9.74 -1.98
N ASP A 472 14.62 10.48 -2.83
CA ASP A 472 14.22 10.85 -4.20
C ASP A 472 14.85 9.94 -5.27
N SER A 473 15.61 8.95 -4.82
CA SER A 473 16.49 8.12 -5.62
C SER A 473 16.09 6.64 -5.51
N CYS A 474 14.80 6.35 -5.40
CA CYS A 474 14.31 4.99 -5.27
C CYS A 474 14.25 4.30 -6.64
N LEU A 475 14.57 3.01 -6.65
CA LEU A 475 14.44 2.14 -7.83
C LEU A 475 13.80 0.81 -7.41
N LEU A 476 12.95 0.26 -8.25
CA LEU A 476 12.39 -1.08 -8.10
C LEU A 476 13.11 -2.01 -9.07
N ARG A 477 13.50 -3.20 -8.63
CA ARG A 477 14.03 -4.28 -9.48
C ARG A 477 13.25 -5.55 -9.26
N VAL A 478 12.86 -6.20 -10.35
CA VAL A 478 12.20 -7.50 -10.34
C VAL A 478 12.98 -8.47 -11.20
N SER A 479 13.37 -9.60 -10.64
CA SER A 479 14.21 -10.61 -11.28
C SER A 479 13.48 -11.95 -11.34
N GLN A 480 13.30 -12.52 -12.53
CA GLN A 480 12.79 -13.86 -12.67
C GLN A 480 13.83 -14.88 -12.19
N VAL A 481 13.52 -15.59 -11.12
CA VAL A 481 14.42 -16.58 -10.51
C VAL A 481 14.05 -17.97 -11.00
N VAL A 482 15.06 -18.78 -11.34
CA VAL A 482 14.85 -20.22 -11.57
C VAL A 482 14.78 -20.91 -10.22
N PRO A 483 13.68 -21.60 -9.88
CA PRO A 483 13.63 -22.40 -8.66
C PRO A 483 14.75 -23.43 -8.66
N ASP A 484 15.40 -23.58 -7.52
CA ASP A 484 16.49 -24.53 -7.28
C ASP A 484 16.08 -25.96 -7.65
N GLU A 485 14.81 -26.31 -7.46
CA GLU A 485 14.23 -27.62 -7.78
C GLU A 485 14.25 -27.90 -9.29
N ILE A 486 14.22 -26.86 -10.12
CA ILE A 486 14.36 -26.96 -11.59
C ILE A 486 15.84 -26.91 -11.97
N ARG A 487 16.61 -26.02 -11.35
CA ARG A 487 18.04 -25.82 -11.65
C ARG A 487 18.90 -27.05 -11.31
N MET A 488 18.53 -27.81 -10.29
CA MET A 488 19.27 -28.98 -9.83
C MET A 488 18.80 -30.32 -10.45
N GLN A 489 17.83 -30.30 -11.36
CA GLN A 489 17.42 -31.52 -12.05
C GLN A 489 18.42 -31.89 -13.15
N PRO A 490 18.94 -33.13 -13.16
CA PRO A 490 19.78 -33.58 -14.25
C PRO A 490 18.95 -33.68 -15.54
N VAL A 491 19.55 -33.24 -16.65
CA VAL A 491 19.06 -33.49 -18.02
C VAL A 491 19.04 -35.01 -18.27
N SER A 492 20.11 -35.69 -17.88
CA SER A 492 20.25 -37.14 -17.93
C SER A 492 21.09 -37.65 -16.75
N VAL A 493 20.88 -38.90 -16.38
CA VAL A 493 21.63 -39.57 -15.31
C VAL A 493 22.23 -40.86 -15.85
N ILE A 494 23.53 -41.03 -15.67
CA ILE A 494 24.28 -42.22 -16.03
C ILE A 494 24.55 -43.01 -14.74
N ARG A 495 24.23 -44.30 -14.77
CA ARG A 495 24.31 -45.20 -13.61
C ARG A 495 25.35 -46.30 -13.82
N GLY A 496 26.12 -46.61 -12.77
CA GLY A 496 27.11 -47.69 -12.71
C GLY A 496 27.30 -48.21 -11.28
N VAL A 497 28.10 -49.26 -11.08
CA VAL A 497 28.40 -49.74 -9.70
C VAL A 497 29.31 -48.74 -9.00
N ARG A 498 30.31 -48.23 -9.74
CA ARG A 498 31.15 -47.13 -9.29
C ARG A 498 31.70 -46.34 -10.47
N ILE A 499 31.40 -45.05 -10.56
CA ILE A 499 31.85 -44.13 -11.60
C ILE A 499 33.11 -43.41 -11.09
N GLU A 500 34.22 -43.55 -11.81
CA GLU A 500 35.50 -42.93 -11.44
C GLU A 500 35.72 -41.58 -12.14
N GLN A 501 35.20 -41.43 -13.36
CA GLN A 501 35.41 -40.25 -14.18
C GLN A 501 34.24 -40.09 -15.15
N CYS A 502 33.77 -38.86 -15.36
CA CYS A 502 32.84 -38.51 -16.42
C CYS A 502 33.35 -37.28 -17.19
N THR A 503 33.31 -37.30 -18.52
CA THR A 503 33.86 -36.22 -19.35
C THR A 503 33.07 -36.09 -20.66
N PHE A 504 32.76 -34.86 -21.05
CA PHE A 504 32.15 -34.60 -22.35
C PHE A 504 33.11 -34.90 -23.50
N ILE A 505 32.54 -35.40 -24.59
CA ILE A 505 33.25 -35.71 -25.83
C ILE A 505 32.90 -34.65 -26.87
N GLY A 506 33.91 -34.14 -27.58
CA GLY A 506 33.73 -33.39 -28.83
C GLY A 506 32.76 -32.21 -28.70
N ASP A 507 31.62 -32.31 -29.38
CA ASP A 507 30.53 -31.32 -29.49
C ASP A 507 29.64 -31.21 -28.24
N GLY A 508 29.87 -32.03 -27.22
CA GLY A 508 29.09 -32.06 -25.99
C GLY A 508 27.82 -32.92 -26.06
N THR A 509 27.54 -33.62 -27.16
CA THR A 509 26.36 -34.49 -27.28
C THR A 509 26.54 -35.87 -26.63
N ARG A 510 27.80 -36.28 -26.42
CA ARG A 510 28.15 -37.58 -25.83
C ARG A 510 28.99 -37.41 -24.58
N LEU A 511 28.86 -38.35 -23.65
CA LEU A 511 29.63 -38.43 -22.42
C LEU A 511 30.43 -39.73 -22.36
N ALA A 512 31.72 -39.63 -22.05
CA ALA A 512 32.52 -40.77 -21.63
C ALA A 512 32.40 -40.95 -20.12
N SER A 513 32.25 -42.18 -19.65
CA SER A 513 32.25 -42.51 -18.22
C SER A 513 32.98 -43.82 -17.95
N ALA A 514 33.91 -43.83 -17.00
CA ALA A 514 34.55 -45.05 -16.53
C ALA A 514 33.73 -45.60 -15.36
N ALA A 515 33.17 -46.80 -15.54
CA ALA A 515 32.32 -47.44 -14.56
C ALA A 515 32.79 -48.88 -14.26
N LEU A 516 32.84 -49.23 -12.99
CA LEU A 516 32.81 -50.61 -12.56
C LEU A 516 31.41 -51.16 -12.81
N VAL A 517 31.31 -52.33 -13.46
CA VAL A 517 30.05 -52.97 -13.80
C VAL A 517 30.07 -54.39 -13.25
N GLN A 518 29.06 -54.71 -12.45
CA GLN A 518 28.78 -56.06 -12.01
C GLN A 518 27.61 -56.57 -12.84
N LYS A 519 27.82 -57.60 -13.67
CA LYS A 519 26.77 -58.17 -14.55
C LYS A 519 25.65 -58.83 -13.73
N ASP A 520 25.98 -59.38 -12.56
CA ASP A 520 25.08 -60.07 -11.64
C ASP A 520 25.75 -60.27 -10.27
N ALA A 521 24.97 -60.51 -9.21
CA ALA A 521 25.46 -60.57 -7.82
C ALA A 521 26.57 -61.61 -7.56
N ARG A 522 26.84 -62.51 -8.52
CA ARG A 522 27.88 -63.54 -8.47
C ARG A 522 29.01 -63.36 -9.50
N SER A 523 28.93 -62.38 -10.41
CA SER A 523 29.95 -62.14 -11.43
C SER A 523 31.12 -61.29 -10.90
N ALA A 524 32.31 -61.52 -11.45
CA ALA A 524 33.46 -60.63 -11.29
C ALA A 524 33.12 -59.20 -11.77
N VAL A 525 33.67 -58.19 -11.11
CA VAL A 525 33.46 -56.78 -11.46
C VAL A 525 34.31 -56.46 -12.70
N ASP A 526 33.66 -56.24 -13.84
CA ASP A 526 34.33 -55.79 -15.06
C ASP A 526 34.49 -54.27 -15.02
N SER A 527 35.70 -53.77 -15.31
CA SER A 527 35.96 -52.34 -15.46
C SER A 527 35.76 -51.94 -16.92
N LEU A 528 34.78 -51.05 -17.16
CA LEU A 528 34.39 -50.65 -18.51
C LEU A 528 34.35 -49.13 -18.65
N VAL A 529 34.72 -48.66 -19.83
CA VAL A 529 34.51 -47.28 -20.27
C VAL A 529 33.27 -47.26 -21.16
N ARG A 530 32.26 -46.48 -20.78
CA ARG A 530 31.01 -46.30 -21.54
C ARG A 530 31.00 -44.96 -22.24
N ILE A 531 30.47 -44.96 -23.46
CA ILE A 531 30.09 -43.75 -24.19
C ILE A 531 28.57 -43.70 -24.19
N SER A 532 28.00 -42.63 -23.66
CA SER A 532 26.55 -42.46 -23.53
C SER A 532 26.08 -41.19 -24.22
N ASP A 533 24.83 -41.16 -24.67
CA ASP A 533 24.18 -39.94 -25.11
C ASP A 533 23.97 -39.01 -23.90
N ALA A 534 24.40 -37.75 -24.01
CA ALA A 534 24.34 -36.81 -22.89
C ALA A 534 22.92 -36.28 -22.62
N ASN A 535 21.98 -36.45 -23.55
CA ASN A 535 20.59 -36.00 -23.40
C ASN A 535 19.68 -37.11 -22.87
N THR A 536 19.88 -38.35 -23.29
CA THR A 536 19.05 -39.48 -22.83
C THR A 536 19.70 -40.30 -21.71
N GLY A 537 21.03 -40.31 -21.64
CA GLY A 537 21.80 -41.19 -20.74
C GLY A 537 21.99 -42.61 -21.29
N ASP A 538 21.50 -42.90 -22.51
CA ASP A 538 21.61 -44.23 -23.11
C ASP A 538 23.04 -44.55 -23.52
N VAL A 539 23.47 -45.79 -23.27
CA VAL A 539 24.81 -46.26 -23.64
C VAL A 539 24.87 -46.53 -25.14
N ILE A 540 25.80 -45.85 -25.82
CA ILE A 540 26.09 -45.98 -27.26
C ILE A 540 27.17 -47.06 -27.48
N HIS A 541 28.29 -46.94 -26.78
CA HIS A 541 29.43 -47.86 -26.89
C HIS A 541 29.99 -48.25 -25.53
N THR A 542 30.65 -49.40 -25.46
CA THR A 542 31.32 -49.88 -24.24
C THR A 542 32.66 -50.51 -24.61
N PHE A 543 33.72 -50.10 -23.90
CA PHE A 543 35.09 -50.51 -24.14
C PHE A 543 35.72 -51.08 -22.86
N PRO A 544 36.63 -52.07 -22.96
CA PRO A 544 37.46 -52.49 -21.83
C PRO A 544 38.35 -51.35 -21.32
N GLY A 545 38.42 -51.17 -20.00
CA GLY A 545 39.34 -50.22 -19.37
C GLY A 545 38.84 -49.70 -18.02
N VAL A 546 39.79 -49.26 -17.18
CA VAL A 546 39.50 -48.64 -15.88
C VAL A 546 39.55 -47.12 -15.99
N ARG A 547 40.40 -46.58 -16.87
CA ARG A 547 40.61 -45.16 -17.10
C ARG A 547 40.62 -44.85 -18.60
N TYR A 548 40.39 -43.60 -18.94
CA TYR A 548 40.41 -43.15 -20.33
C TYR A 548 40.86 -41.71 -20.50
N ALA A 549 41.24 -41.38 -21.73
CA ALA A 549 41.48 -40.03 -22.20
C ALA A 549 40.77 -39.87 -23.54
N VAL A 550 39.91 -38.86 -23.64
CA VAL A 550 39.23 -38.52 -24.89
C VAL A 550 40.19 -37.69 -25.73
N VAL A 551 40.40 -38.12 -26.98
CA VAL A 551 41.21 -37.35 -27.93
C VAL A 551 40.42 -36.08 -28.29
N ARG A 552 41.06 -34.92 -28.26
CA ARG A 552 40.38 -33.61 -28.29
C ARG A 552 39.54 -33.36 -29.56
N ASN A 553 39.85 -34.05 -30.65
CA ASN A 553 39.06 -34.07 -31.89
C ASN A 553 37.69 -34.76 -31.75
N GLY A 554 37.45 -35.47 -30.63
CA GLY A 554 36.19 -36.14 -30.31
C GLY A 554 35.93 -37.42 -31.11
N THR A 555 36.90 -37.90 -31.90
CA THR A 555 36.72 -39.07 -32.78
C THR A 555 37.28 -40.36 -32.19
N SER A 556 38.24 -40.26 -31.26
CA SER A 556 38.90 -41.41 -30.66
C SER A 556 38.97 -41.30 -29.14
N ILE A 557 39.07 -42.45 -28.48
CA ILE A 557 39.28 -42.56 -27.04
C ILE A 557 40.40 -43.55 -26.77
N LEU A 558 41.30 -43.18 -25.85
CA LEU A 558 42.34 -44.05 -25.35
C LEU A 558 41.88 -44.62 -24.01
N THR A 559 41.95 -45.95 -23.83
CA THR A 559 41.60 -46.61 -22.58
C THR A 559 42.77 -47.44 -22.06
N TRP A 560 42.89 -47.51 -20.73
CA TRP A 560 43.88 -48.35 -20.06
C TRP A 560 43.32 -48.93 -18.77
N GLY A 561 43.89 -50.05 -18.33
CA GLY A 561 43.51 -50.77 -17.12
C GLY A 561 44.56 -50.72 -16.03
N LEU A 562 44.53 -51.72 -15.16
CA LEU A 562 45.58 -51.97 -14.15
C LEU A 562 46.82 -52.66 -14.75
N THR A 563 46.83 -52.91 -16.07
CA THR A 563 47.96 -53.44 -16.81
C THR A 563 48.68 -52.34 -17.57
N GLY A 564 49.89 -52.61 -18.03
CA GLY A 564 50.69 -51.71 -18.88
C GLY A 564 50.18 -51.53 -20.31
N VAL A 565 48.93 -51.92 -20.59
CA VAL A 565 48.36 -51.95 -21.95
C VAL A 565 47.46 -50.74 -22.16
N LEU A 566 47.66 -50.08 -23.30
CA LEU A 566 46.87 -48.97 -23.77
C LEU A 566 46.16 -49.38 -25.07
N ALA A 567 44.89 -49.03 -25.21
CA ALA A 567 44.11 -49.29 -26.42
C ALA A 567 43.44 -48.03 -26.93
N SER A 568 43.30 -47.91 -28.26
CA SER A 568 42.53 -46.85 -28.91
C SER A 568 41.27 -47.41 -29.53
N TYR A 569 40.17 -46.68 -29.40
CA TYR A 569 38.88 -47.00 -30.00
C TYR A 569 38.34 -45.80 -30.78
N ASP A 570 37.73 -46.09 -31.92
CA ASP A 570 37.01 -45.12 -32.72
C ASP A 570 35.60 -44.91 -32.12
N LEU A 571 35.28 -43.65 -31.78
CA LEU A 571 34.04 -43.28 -31.12
C LEU A 571 32.83 -43.22 -32.06
N ASN A 572 33.04 -43.25 -33.38
CA ASN A 572 31.96 -43.20 -34.36
C ASN A 572 31.50 -44.61 -34.76
N THR A 573 32.42 -45.56 -34.78
CA THR A 573 32.18 -46.95 -35.19
C THR A 573 32.15 -47.92 -34.01
N GLY A 574 32.68 -47.53 -32.85
CA GLY A 574 32.83 -48.39 -31.67
C GLY A 574 33.89 -49.48 -31.84
N LYS A 575 34.75 -49.40 -32.86
CA LYS A 575 35.77 -50.42 -33.15
C LYS A 575 37.10 -50.08 -32.51
N GLN A 576 37.81 -51.09 -32.02
CA GLN A 576 39.20 -50.97 -31.58
C GLN A 576 40.09 -50.67 -32.80
N GLN A 577 40.89 -49.61 -32.69
CA GLN A 577 41.85 -49.22 -33.73
C GLN A 577 43.19 -49.95 -33.55
N TRP A 578 43.71 -49.95 -32.32
CA TRP A 578 44.96 -50.62 -31.97
C TRP A 578 45.05 -50.90 -30.47
N THR A 579 45.98 -51.77 -30.08
CA THR A 579 46.40 -52.01 -28.69
C THR A 579 47.92 -52.04 -28.63
N ALA A 580 48.51 -51.45 -27.60
CA ALA A 580 49.95 -51.36 -27.42
C ALA A 580 50.33 -51.64 -25.96
N GLU A 581 51.31 -52.53 -25.77
CA GLU A 581 51.90 -52.76 -24.45
C GLU A 581 52.97 -51.71 -24.19
N ILE A 582 52.61 -50.70 -23.39
CA ILE A 582 53.46 -49.55 -23.11
C ILE A 582 54.36 -49.84 -21.91
N ALA A 583 53.84 -50.41 -20.83
CA ALA A 583 54.56 -50.58 -19.57
C ALA A 583 54.43 -52.01 -19.00
N PRO A 584 55.11 -53.02 -19.57
CA PRO A 584 54.87 -54.44 -19.26
C PRO A 584 55.01 -54.81 -17.77
N SER A 585 55.80 -54.05 -17.00
CA SER A 585 56.11 -54.31 -15.60
C SER A 585 55.32 -53.43 -14.60
N THR A 586 54.40 -52.58 -15.05
CA THR A 586 53.64 -51.70 -14.14
C THR A 586 52.31 -51.22 -14.72
N GLN A 587 51.47 -50.62 -13.88
CA GLN A 587 50.22 -50.00 -14.32
C GLN A 587 50.46 -48.62 -14.94
N LEU A 588 49.64 -48.26 -15.92
CA LEU A 588 49.59 -46.90 -16.46
C LEU A 588 48.81 -45.99 -15.50
N ILE A 589 49.44 -44.88 -15.09
CA ILE A 589 48.83 -43.91 -14.17
C ILE A 589 48.02 -42.88 -14.93
N THR A 590 48.61 -42.27 -15.97
CA THR A 590 47.96 -41.24 -16.79
C THR A 590 48.35 -41.38 -18.26
N CYS A 591 47.41 -41.04 -19.13
CA CYS A 591 47.62 -40.79 -20.54
C CYS A 591 47.02 -39.43 -20.87
N SER A 592 47.83 -38.51 -21.38
CA SER A 592 47.45 -37.13 -21.67
C SER A 592 47.73 -36.80 -23.14
N PRO A 593 46.72 -36.84 -24.01
CA PRO A 593 46.83 -36.40 -25.40
C PRO A 593 47.14 -34.90 -25.52
N ASN A 594 47.82 -34.51 -26.60
CA ASN A 594 47.98 -33.09 -26.96
C ASN A 594 46.70 -32.51 -27.60
N ALA A 595 46.73 -31.24 -28.02
CA ALA A 595 45.52 -30.53 -28.43
C ALA A 595 44.90 -31.04 -29.74
N ASP A 596 45.71 -31.49 -30.69
CA ASP A 596 45.24 -32.07 -31.96
C ASP A 596 44.99 -33.58 -31.86
N GLY A 597 45.45 -34.21 -30.77
CA GLY A 597 45.26 -35.62 -30.53
C GLY A 597 46.19 -36.54 -31.30
N THR A 598 47.26 -36.01 -31.90
CA THR A 598 48.22 -36.79 -32.68
C THR A 598 49.17 -37.60 -31.81
N ILE A 599 49.52 -37.07 -30.63
CA ILE A 599 50.43 -37.73 -29.69
C ILE A 599 49.91 -37.63 -28.25
N ALA A 600 50.38 -38.53 -27.39
CA ALA A 600 50.04 -38.50 -25.97
C ALA A 600 51.27 -38.76 -25.09
N LEU A 601 51.31 -38.09 -23.95
CA LEU A 601 52.23 -38.41 -22.85
C LEU A 601 51.62 -39.50 -21.98
N VAL A 602 52.36 -40.58 -21.77
CA VAL A 602 52.00 -41.69 -20.89
C VAL A 602 52.98 -41.76 -19.73
N LEU A 603 52.44 -41.77 -18.50
CA LEU A 603 53.21 -42.00 -17.28
C LEU A 603 52.79 -43.33 -16.66
N GLY A 604 53.76 -44.22 -16.43
CA GLY A 604 53.60 -45.49 -15.69
C GLY A 604 53.89 -45.35 -14.19
N GLY A 605 53.86 -46.46 -13.47
CA GLY A 605 54.22 -46.54 -12.04
C GLY A 605 55.66 -46.11 -11.71
N TRP A 606 56.01 -46.12 -10.42
CA TRP A 606 57.22 -45.48 -9.86
C TRP A 606 58.56 -45.86 -10.53
N ASP A 607 58.62 -47.03 -11.18
CA ASP A 607 59.83 -47.55 -11.82
C ASP A 607 59.86 -47.46 -13.36
N ASP A 608 58.82 -46.93 -14.00
CA ASP A 608 58.76 -46.83 -15.47
C ASP A 608 59.27 -45.48 -16.00
N ARG A 609 59.57 -45.45 -17.30
CA ARG A 609 59.96 -44.24 -18.03
C ARG A 609 58.71 -43.56 -18.60
N PRO A 610 58.55 -42.24 -18.45
CA PRO A 610 57.56 -41.49 -19.22
C PRO A 610 57.76 -41.70 -20.73
N ARG A 611 56.67 -41.81 -21.49
CA ARG A 611 56.72 -42.05 -22.94
C ARG A 611 55.81 -41.09 -23.68
N VAL A 612 56.26 -40.68 -24.85
CA VAL A 612 55.42 -40.03 -25.84
C VAL A 612 55.04 -41.07 -26.88
N ILE A 613 53.75 -41.23 -27.13
CA ILE A 613 53.21 -42.18 -28.09
C ILE A 613 52.51 -41.46 -29.23
N ASP A 614 52.44 -42.11 -30.37
CA ASP A 614 51.60 -41.72 -31.49
C ASP A 614 50.17 -42.26 -31.25
N CYS A 615 49.17 -41.38 -31.21
CA CYS A 615 47.79 -41.75 -30.92
C CYS A 615 47.11 -42.50 -32.08
N VAL A 616 47.64 -42.40 -33.30
CA VAL A 616 47.07 -43.04 -34.50
C VAL A 616 47.53 -44.49 -34.61
N THR A 617 48.79 -44.76 -34.26
CA THR A 617 49.43 -46.08 -34.42
C THR A 617 49.66 -46.82 -33.10
N GLY A 618 49.65 -46.13 -31.96
CA GLY A 618 49.99 -46.68 -30.65
C GLY A 618 51.48 -46.89 -30.42
N LEU A 619 52.33 -46.49 -31.37
CA LEU A 619 53.78 -46.68 -31.29
C LEU A 619 54.42 -45.65 -30.36
N THR A 620 55.44 -46.08 -29.60
CA THR A 620 56.25 -45.16 -28.79
C THR A 620 57.12 -44.31 -29.72
N ILE A 621 56.92 -42.99 -29.70
CA ILE A 621 57.73 -42.00 -30.43
C ILE A 621 59.02 -41.73 -29.65
N ALA A 622 58.89 -41.41 -28.36
CA ALA A 622 60.01 -41.05 -27.50
C ALA A 622 59.93 -41.72 -26.13
N ARG A 623 61.08 -42.08 -25.57
CA ARG A 623 61.23 -42.50 -24.17
C ARG A 623 62.01 -41.45 -23.42
N LEU A 624 61.41 -40.88 -22.39
CA LEU A 624 62.05 -39.87 -21.54
C LEU A 624 62.92 -40.56 -20.46
N PRO A 625 63.84 -39.84 -19.81
CA PRO A 625 64.67 -40.39 -18.76
C PRO A 625 63.86 -41.07 -17.66
N LYS A 626 64.42 -42.14 -17.07
CA LYS A 626 63.79 -42.83 -15.93
C LYS A 626 63.59 -41.83 -14.79
N ASN A 627 62.47 -41.95 -14.08
CA ASN A 627 62.21 -41.22 -12.86
C ASN A 627 63.29 -41.55 -11.81
N THR A 628 64.36 -40.77 -11.74
CA THR A 628 65.42 -40.95 -10.72
C THR A 628 65.21 -40.08 -9.48
N ARG A 629 64.25 -39.14 -9.54
CA ARG A 629 63.86 -38.23 -8.46
C ARG A 629 62.38 -37.87 -8.60
N ASP A 630 61.51 -38.71 -8.04
CA ASP A 630 60.06 -38.51 -7.81
C ASP A 630 59.43 -37.41 -8.68
N ILE A 631 59.00 -37.78 -9.89
CA ILE A 631 58.25 -36.87 -10.76
C ILE A 631 56.84 -36.73 -10.20
N GLU A 632 56.46 -35.50 -9.83
CA GLU A 632 55.14 -35.19 -9.24
C GLU A 632 54.07 -34.99 -10.31
N SER A 633 54.46 -34.53 -11.50
CA SER A 633 53.56 -34.22 -12.61
C SER A 633 54.31 -34.19 -13.94
N GLY A 634 53.63 -34.61 -15.00
CA GLY A 634 54.09 -34.46 -16.39
C GLY A 634 52.97 -33.91 -17.26
N ILE A 635 53.30 -32.96 -18.13
CA ILE A 635 52.35 -32.36 -19.08
C ILE A 635 52.96 -32.30 -20.48
N ILE A 636 52.11 -32.40 -21.49
CA ILE A 636 52.49 -32.21 -22.89
C ILE A 636 52.01 -30.83 -23.35
N SER A 637 52.78 -30.14 -24.19
CA SER A 637 52.36 -28.86 -24.76
C SER A 637 51.18 -29.05 -25.72
N PRO A 638 50.27 -28.06 -25.85
CA PRO A 638 49.14 -28.14 -26.77
C PRO A 638 49.53 -28.51 -28.21
N ASP A 639 50.61 -27.93 -28.72
CA ASP A 639 51.15 -28.22 -30.06
C ASP A 639 51.85 -29.59 -30.18
N GLY A 640 51.98 -30.34 -29.09
CA GLY A 640 52.67 -31.62 -29.05
C GLY A 640 54.18 -31.55 -29.28
N SER A 641 54.81 -30.38 -29.28
CA SER A 641 56.26 -30.28 -29.53
C SER A 641 57.09 -30.57 -28.28
N MET A 642 56.52 -30.41 -27.07
CA MET A 642 57.26 -30.41 -25.82
C MET A 642 56.58 -31.21 -24.71
N VAL A 643 57.38 -31.81 -23.83
CA VAL A 643 56.92 -32.42 -22.57
C VAL A 643 57.62 -31.75 -21.41
N ALA A 644 56.86 -31.27 -20.44
CA ALA A 644 57.39 -30.74 -19.19
C ALA A 644 57.21 -31.76 -18.06
N LEU A 645 58.29 -32.06 -17.34
CA LEU A 645 58.30 -32.93 -16.16
C LEU A 645 58.70 -32.12 -14.93
N CYS A 646 57.82 -32.09 -13.92
CA CYS A 646 58.07 -31.41 -12.64
C CYS A 646 58.78 -32.37 -11.67
N SER A 647 59.92 -31.94 -11.13
CA SER A 647 60.69 -32.72 -10.16
C SER A 647 60.66 -32.10 -8.76
N ARG A 648 60.81 -32.95 -7.73
CA ARG A 648 61.02 -32.52 -6.33
C ARG A 648 62.26 -31.64 -6.14
N ASP A 649 63.21 -31.66 -7.06
CA ASP A 649 64.42 -30.82 -6.99
C ASP A 649 64.20 -29.34 -7.41
N SER A 650 62.95 -28.87 -7.31
CA SER A 650 62.56 -27.47 -7.57
C SER A 650 62.85 -27.01 -9.01
N SER A 651 62.79 -27.93 -9.96
CA SER A 651 62.97 -27.62 -11.38
C SER A 651 61.95 -28.33 -12.28
N ILE A 652 61.76 -27.76 -13.46
CA ILE A 652 60.91 -28.33 -14.51
C ILE A 652 61.79 -28.63 -15.71
N SER A 653 61.85 -29.89 -16.11
CA SER A 653 62.62 -30.32 -17.27
C SER A 653 61.73 -30.36 -18.50
N ILE A 654 62.09 -29.59 -19.53
CA ILE A 654 61.40 -29.52 -20.83
C ILE A 654 62.13 -30.41 -21.82
N TYR A 655 61.43 -31.42 -22.34
CA TYR A 655 61.91 -32.36 -23.34
C TYR A 655 61.24 -32.09 -24.68
N ASP A 656 61.95 -32.37 -25.77
CA ASP A 656 61.34 -32.46 -27.09
C ASP A 656 60.49 -33.73 -27.14
N ALA A 657 59.22 -33.60 -27.52
CA ALA A 657 58.27 -34.70 -27.47
C ALA A 657 58.55 -35.79 -28.52
N ARG A 658 59.25 -35.45 -29.62
CA ARG A 658 59.56 -36.40 -30.70
C ARG A 658 60.88 -37.11 -30.50
N SER A 659 61.93 -36.40 -30.11
CA SER A 659 63.26 -37.01 -29.90
C SER A 659 63.46 -37.53 -28.49
N GLY A 660 62.71 -37.04 -27.50
CA GLY A 660 62.92 -37.31 -26.08
C GLY A 660 64.16 -36.63 -25.50
N THR A 661 64.80 -35.71 -26.22
CA THR A 661 65.99 -34.99 -25.76
C THR A 661 65.59 -33.84 -24.83
N LEU A 662 66.36 -33.63 -23.75
CA LEU A 662 66.20 -32.46 -22.87
C LEU A 662 66.50 -31.19 -23.67
N ARG A 663 65.51 -30.30 -23.82
CA ARG A 663 65.68 -28.99 -24.45
C ARG A 663 66.15 -27.95 -23.44
N GLN A 664 65.49 -27.92 -22.28
CA GLN A 664 65.76 -26.90 -21.27
C GLN A 664 65.39 -27.38 -19.87
N ARG A 665 66.06 -26.82 -18.86
CA ARG A 665 65.71 -26.99 -17.46
C ARG A 665 65.33 -25.64 -16.87
N LEU A 666 64.09 -25.50 -16.45
CA LEU A 666 63.57 -24.29 -15.81
C LEU A 666 63.81 -24.39 -14.32
N THR A 667 64.70 -23.55 -13.82
CA THR A 667 65.02 -23.43 -12.38
C THR A 667 64.42 -22.13 -11.85
N GLY A 668 63.63 -22.21 -10.78
CA GLY A 668 63.11 -21.03 -10.09
C GLY A 668 64.03 -20.61 -8.94
N SER A 669 63.97 -19.32 -8.56
CA SER A 669 64.68 -18.79 -7.37
C SER A 669 64.09 -19.23 -6.02
N THR A 670 63.11 -20.14 -6.03
CA THR A 670 62.37 -20.62 -4.85
C THR A 670 62.90 -21.99 -4.40
N PRO A 671 63.32 -22.18 -3.14
CA PRO A 671 63.91 -23.43 -2.65
C PRO A 671 62.86 -24.53 -2.36
N THR A 672 61.75 -24.57 -3.12
CA THR A 672 60.60 -25.44 -2.84
C THR A 672 60.09 -26.14 -4.10
N GLN A 673 59.67 -27.40 -3.95
CA GLN A 673 59.20 -28.26 -5.04
C GLN A 673 58.03 -27.67 -5.83
N PHE A 674 58.00 -27.88 -7.15
CA PHE A 674 56.86 -27.57 -8.01
C PHE A 674 55.89 -28.75 -8.05
N ILE A 675 54.62 -28.51 -7.71
CA ILE A 675 53.61 -29.56 -7.55
C ILE A 675 52.74 -29.69 -8.82
N LYS A 676 52.42 -28.57 -9.48
CA LYS A 676 51.66 -28.55 -10.73
C LYS A 676 52.27 -27.59 -11.72
N ALA A 677 52.13 -27.90 -13.01
CA ALA A 677 52.46 -27.00 -14.11
C ALA A 677 51.37 -27.07 -15.18
N ALA A 678 51.25 -26.00 -15.96
CA ALA A 678 50.39 -25.95 -17.14
C ALA A 678 51.10 -25.17 -18.26
N PHE A 679 50.98 -25.65 -19.50
CA PHE A 679 51.37 -24.88 -20.68
C PHE A 679 50.27 -23.90 -21.07
N SER A 680 50.68 -22.74 -21.56
CA SER A 680 49.80 -21.81 -22.27
C SER A 680 49.21 -22.46 -23.54
N PRO A 681 48.01 -22.05 -24.00
CA PRO A 681 47.42 -22.53 -25.24
C PRO A 681 48.34 -22.36 -26.47
N SER A 682 49.16 -21.31 -26.49
CA SER A 682 50.16 -21.05 -27.53
C SER A 682 51.43 -21.90 -27.42
N SER A 683 51.59 -22.69 -26.35
CA SER A 683 52.80 -23.48 -26.04
C SER A 683 54.07 -22.65 -25.77
N THR A 684 53.97 -21.31 -25.68
CA THR A 684 55.14 -20.41 -25.53
C THR A 684 55.50 -20.11 -24.08
N GLN A 685 54.55 -20.28 -23.17
CA GLN A 685 54.71 -20.07 -21.73
C GLN A 685 54.33 -21.32 -20.95
N ILE A 686 54.95 -21.45 -19.77
CA ILE A 686 54.57 -22.43 -18.75
C ILE A 686 54.39 -21.72 -17.42
N VAL A 687 53.33 -22.06 -16.70
CA VAL A 687 53.10 -21.64 -15.31
C VAL A 687 53.25 -22.85 -14.41
N ALA A 688 53.88 -22.70 -13.25
CA ALA A 688 53.94 -23.76 -12.26
C ALA A 688 53.78 -23.22 -10.85
N THR A 689 53.10 -24.00 -10.01
CA THR A 689 52.85 -23.69 -8.61
C THR A 689 53.80 -24.48 -7.71
N ALA A 690 54.54 -23.75 -6.88
CA ALA A 690 55.41 -24.30 -5.86
C ALA A 690 54.62 -24.70 -4.60
N ALA A 691 55.18 -25.59 -3.79
CA ALA A 691 54.57 -26.03 -2.52
C ALA A 691 54.32 -24.89 -1.52
N ASN A 692 55.16 -23.85 -1.55
CA ASN A 692 54.95 -22.64 -0.77
C ASN A 692 53.89 -21.71 -1.36
N GLY A 693 53.20 -22.12 -2.43
CA GLY A 693 52.15 -21.36 -3.09
C GLY A 693 52.60 -20.28 -4.08
N THR A 694 53.88 -20.18 -4.35
CA THR A 694 54.38 -19.27 -5.38
C THR A 694 54.06 -19.83 -6.75
N ALA A 695 53.35 -19.08 -7.60
CA ALA A 695 53.26 -19.41 -9.01
C ALA A 695 54.36 -18.68 -9.78
N VAL A 696 55.05 -19.39 -10.67
CA VAL A 696 56.11 -18.81 -11.51
C VAL A 696 55.75 -19.05 -12.96
N VAL A 697 55.96 -18.03 -13.79
CA VAL A 697 55.72 -18.07 -15.23
C VAL A 697 57.05 -17.95 -15.94
N TRP A 698 57.32 -18.86 -16.88
CA TRP A 698 58.51 -18.83 -17.72
C TRP A 698 58.14 -18.68 -19.18
N ASN A 699 59.02 -18.00 -19.91
CA ASN A 699 59.09 -18.14 -21.36
C ASN A 699 59.76 -19.49 -21.67
N VAL A 700 59.13 -20.33 -22.49
CA VAL A 700 59.64 -21.68 -22.77
C VAL A 700 60.85 -21.67 -23.72
N ALA A 701 60.96 -20.68 -24.61
CA ALA A 701 62.07 -20.61 -25.57
C ALA A 701 63.35 -20.07 -24.92
N GLU A 702 63.21 -19.09 -24.03
CA GLU A 702 64.35 -18.46 -23.34
C GLU A 702 64.67 -19.17 -22.01
N GLY A 703 63.69 -19.84 -21.41
CA GLY A 703 63.71 -20.39 -20.04
C GLY A 703 63.91 -19.37 -18.93
N LEU A 704 63.70 -18.10 -19.25
CA LEU A 704 63.74 -17.02 -18.29
C LEU A 704 62.41 -16.91 -17.56
N VAL A 705 62.48 -16.64 -16.25
CA VAL A 705 61.32 -16.28 -15.44
C VAL A 705 60.77 -14.96 -15.97
N GLN A 706 59.56 -14.98 -16.51
CA GLN A 706 58.86 -13.77 -16.94
C GLN A 706 58.17 -13.09 -15.76
N ARG A 707 57.58 -13.88 -14.87
CA ARG A 707 56.82 -13.34 -13.73
C ARG A 707 56.78 -14.32 -12.57
N VAL A 708 56.67 -13.77 -11.36
CA VAL A 708 56.33 -14.50 -10.14
C VAL A 708 55.00 -13.95 -9.65
N ILE A 709 53.98 -14.80 -9.64
CA ILE A 709 52.58 -14.50 -9.39
C ILE A 709 52.22 -15.18 -8.07
N ALA A 710 51.81 -14.41 -7.07
CA ALA A 710 51.50 -14.84 -5.70
C ALA A 710 52.70 -15.17 -4.77
N LYS A 711 52.64 -14.66 -3.53
CA LYS A 711 53.39 -15.13 -2.35
C LYS A 711 52.34 -15.59 -1.33
N ARG A 712 52.07 -16.90 -1.21
CA ARG A 712 51.17 -17.40 -0.14
C ARG A 712 51.82 -17.19 1.24
N GLN A 713 50.97 -17.07 2.28
CA GLN A 713 51.35 -17.24 3.69
C GLN A 713 50.99 -18.64 4.25
N TYR A 714 50.34 -19.52 3.47
CA TYR A 714 49.88 -20.83 3.93
C TYR A 714 50.18 -21.95 2.93
N VAL A 715 50.58 -23.11 3.44
CA VAL A 715 50.86 -24.34 2.69
C VAL A 715 49.61 -25.21 2.68
N ASN A 716 49.09 -25.53 1.50
CA ASN A 716 48.17 -26.65 1.30
C ASN A 716 48.78 -27.60 0.27
N ASP A 717 48.54 -28.89 0.41
CA ASP A 717 49.05 -29.91 -0.51
C ASP A 717 48.28 -29.94 -1.84
N ASN A 718 47.15 -29.21 -1.91
CA ASN A 718 46.26 -29.16 -3.07
C ASN A 718 46.45 -27.85 -3.85
N SER A 719 47.53 -27.76 -4.61
CA SER A 719 47.71 -26.64 -5.57
C SER A 719 47.14 -27.02 -6.94
N TYR A 720 46.40 -26.09 -7.55
CA TYR A 720 45.89 -26.20 -8.92
C TYR A 720 46.24 -24.93 -9.70
N VAL A 721 46.47 -25.09 -11.00
CA VAL A 721 46.68 -23.99 -11.93
C VAL A 721 46.17 -24.40 -13.30
N THR A 722 45.43 -23.51 -13.95
CA THR A 722 44.96 -23.73 -15.32
C THR A 722 44.97 -22.43 -16.10
N PHE A 723 45.35 -22.51 -17.38
CA PHE A 723 45.24 -21.38 -18.29
C PHE A 723 43.79 -21.20 -18.73
N LEU A 724 43.38 -19.94 -18.89
CA LEU A 724 42.20 -19.64 -19.69
C LEU A 724 42.54 -19.81 -21.19
N PRO A 725 41.53 -20.11 -22.04
CA PRO A 725 41.75 -20.32 -23.47
C PRO A 725 42.40 -19.15 -24.21
N ASP A 726 42.32 -17.93 -23.67
CA ASP A 726 42.99 -16.75 -24.23
C ASP A 726 44.51 -16.75 -24.07
N GLY A 727 45.05 -17.57 -23.16
CA GLY A 727 46.47 -17.66 -22.87
C GLY A 727 47.08 -16.49 -22.10
N SER A 728 46.36 -15.39 -21.87
CA SER A 728 46.85 -14.24 -21.11
C SER A 728 46.52 -14.32 -19.62
N ARG A 729 45.57 -15.18 -19.24
CA ARG A 729 45.07 -15.30 -17.88
C ARG A 729 45.19 -16.72 -17.33
N VAL A 730 45.39 -16.82 -16.02
CA VAL A 730 45.45 -18.09 -15.29
C VAL A 730 44.47 -18.09 -14.13
N VAL A 731 43.88 -19.25 -13.85
CA VAL A 731 43.11 -19.52 -12.64
C VAL A 731 44.02 -20.26 -11.67
N LEU A 732 44.22 -19.67 -10.49
CA LEU A 732 45.02 -20.28 -9.43
C LEU A 732 44.53 -19.84 -8.06
N GLU A 733 44.97 -20.55 -7.03
CA GLU A 733 44.67 -20.19 -5.65
C GLU A 733 45.65 -19.11 -5.14
N THR A 734 45.14 -17.91 -4.84
CA THR A 734 45.94 -16.75 -4.41
C THR A 734 46.02 -16.59 -2.89
N GLY A 735 45.18 -17.29 -2.13
CA GLY A 735 45.11 -17.22 -0.67
C GLY A 735 44.37 -18.41 -0.09
N LYS A 736 44.29 -18.54 1.24
CA LYS A 736 43.57 -19.63 1.89
C LYS A 736 42.11 -19.63 1.43
N ASP A 737 41.72 -20.66 0.68
CA ASP A 737 40.38 -20.84 0.12
C ASP A 737 39.95 -19.68 -0.82
N GLN A 738 40.92 -19.04 -1.50
CA GLN A 738 40.68 -17.96 -2.46
C GLN A 738 41.22 -18.32 -3.83
N THR A 739 40.31 -18.53 -4.78
CA THR A 739 40.64 -18.69 -6.19
C THR A 739 40.51 -17.36 -6.90
N SER A 740 41.54 -16.97 -7.66
CA SER A 740 41.51 -15.76 -8.47
C SER A 740 41.88 -16.07 -9.92
N ILE A 741 41.35 -15.24 -10.82
CA ILE A 741 41.82 -15.11 -12.18
C ILE A 741 42.87 -14.00 -12.17
N VAL A 742 44.05 -14.34 -12.63
CA VAL A 742 45.23 -13.47 -12.59
C VAL A 742 45.70 -13.18 -13.99
N ASP A 743 45.99 -11.92 -14.26
CA ASP A 743 46.64 -11.50 -15.50
C ASP A 743 48.13 -11.87 -15.43
N ILE A 744 48.63 -12.57 -16.44
CA ILE A 744 50.02 -13.06 -16.44
C ILE A 744 51.01 -11.90 -16.61
N ALA A 745 50.66 -10.92 -17.43
CA ALA A 745 51.57 -9.83 -17.79
C ALA A 745 51.85 -8.93 -16.59
N SER A 746 50.82 -8.53 -15.85
CA SER A 746 50.91 -7.69 -14.64
C SER A 746 51.18 -8.49 -13.38
N GLY A 747 50.66 -9.73 -13.29
CA GLY A 747 50.64 -10.52 -12.05
C GLY A 747 49.55 -10.09 -11.07
N GLU A 748 48.62 -9.20 -11.49
CA GLU A 748 47.54 -8.69 -10.65
C GLU A 748 46.28 -9.57 -10.73
N ASN A 749 45.59 -9.70 -9.59
CA ASN A 749 44.30 -10.37 -9.52
C ASN A 749 43.26 -9.52 -10.24
N ILE A 750 42.72 -10.03 -11.35
CA ILE A 750 41.64 -9.35 -12.10
C ILE A 750 40.31 -9.56 -11.38
N VAL A 751 40.07 -10.79 -10.96
CA VAL A 751 38.81 -11.24 -10.35
C VAL A 751 39.13 -12.25 -9.27
N THR A 752 38.63 -11.99 -8.06
CA THR A 752 38.66 -12.96 -6.95
C THR A 752 37.26 -13.54 -6.77
N MET A 753 37.13 -14.86 -6.89
CA MET A 753 35.83 -15.53 -6.74
C MET A 753 35.43 -15.55 -5.26
N GLN A 754 34.24 -15.01 -4.94
CA GLN A 754 33.76 -14.86 -3.56
C GLN A 754 33.57 -16.23 -2.88
N ARG A 755 34.06 -16.31 -1.64
CA ARG A 755 33.99 -17.49 -0.77
C ARG A 755 32.55 -17.81 -0.37
N THR A 756 32.21 -19.10 -0.34
CA THR A 756 31.10 -19.56 0.51
C THR A 756 31.64 -20.13 1.82
N LEU A 757 31.04 -19.75 2.94
CA LEU A 757 31.42 -20.22 4.27
C LEU A 757 31.25 -21.76 4.38
N GLY A 758 32.20 -22.43 5.05
CA GLY A 758 32.12 -23.88 5.35
C GLY A 758 32.61 -24.84 4.26
N VAL A 759 33.12 -24.34 3.14
CA VAL A 759 33.68 -25.16 2.06
C VAL A 759 35.17 -25.44 2.33
N GLY A 760 35.60 -26.71 2.31
CA GLY A 760 37.02 -27.06 2.36
C GLY A 760 37.77 -26.58 1.12
N GLY A 761 39.11 -26.56 1.16
CA GLY A 761 39.93 -26.03 0.06
C GLY A 761 39.56 -26.58 -1.31
N VAL A 762 39.60 -25.71 -2.33
CA VAL A 762 39.35 -26.08 -3.73
C VAL A 762 40.40 -27.09 -4.19
N MET A 763 39.95 -28.17 -4.82
CA MET A 763 40.78 -29.29 -5.26
C MET A 763 41.16 -29.18 -6.74
N THR A 764 40.26 -28.63 -7.57
CA THR A 764 40.49 -28.46 -9.01
C THR A 764 39.73 -27.26 -9.57
N ALA A 765 40.25 -26.69 -10.65
CA ALA A 765 39.61 -25.64 -11.44
C ALA A 765 39.62 -26.04 -12.92
N VAL A 766 38.46 -25.93 -13.57
CA VAL A 766 38.29 -26.26 -14.99
C VAL A 766 37.67 -25.06 -15.70
N SER A 767 38.24 -24.64 -16.81
CA SER A 767 37.69 -23.59 -17.66
C SER A 767 36.80 -24.18 -18.76
N SER A 768 35.73 -23.46 -19.08
CA SER A 768 34.96 -23.67 -20.31
C SER A 768 35.81 -23.35 -21.54
N ARG A 769 35.47 -23.95 -22.69
CA ARG A 769 36.27 -23.84 -23.92
C ARG A 769 36.35 -22.43 -24.48
N ASP A 770 35.31 -21.64 -24.30
CA ASP A 770 35.25 -20.22 -24.68
C ASP A 770 35.89 -19.30 -23.62
N GLY A 771 36.23 -19.84 -22.45
CA GLY A 771 36.82 -19.09 -21.34
C GLY A 771 35.83 -18.22 -20.57
N SER A 772 34.52 -18.28 -20.88
CA SER A 772 33.52 -17.41 -20.24
C SER A 772 33.17 -17.84 -18.81
N ARG A 773 33.43 -19.12 -18.48
CA ARG A 773 33.12 -19.74 -17.18
C ARG A 773 34.27 -20.55 -16.63
N VAL A 774 34.33 -20.62 -15.30
CA VAL A 774 35.24 -21.49 -14.54
C VAL A 774 34.43 -22.30 -13.53
N ALA A 775 34.64 -23.62 -13.48
CA ALA A 775 34.11 -24.50 -12.44
C ALA A 775 35.18 -24.79 -11.40
N LEU A 776 34.84 -24.62 -10.13
CA LEU A 776 35.67 -24.93 -8.97
C LEU A 776 35.09 -26.14 -8.24
N SER A 777 35.91 -27.16 -8.01
CA SER A 777 35.52 -28.35 -7.25
C SER A 777 36.15 -28.34 -5.87
N SER A 778 35.36 -28.64 -4.86
CA SER A 778 35.74 -28.79 -3.45
C SER A 778 35.13 -30.07 -2.89
N LEU A 779 35.54 -30.49 -1.68
CA LEU A 779 34.98 -31.68 -1.02
C LEU A 779 33.46 -31.56 -0.88
N GLY A 780 32.72 -32.33 -1.68
CA GLY A 780 31.25 -32.37 -1.64
C GLY A 780 30.56 -31.23 -2.37
N ARG A 781 31.25 -30.39 -3.14
CA ARG A 781 30.64 -29.21 -3.77
C ARG A 781 31.35 -28.74 -5.04
N VAL A 782 30.56 -28.35 -6.05
CA VAL A 782 31.03 -27.68 -7.27
C VAL A 782 30.32 -26.34 -7.43
N THR A 783 31.08 -25.29 -7.73
CA THR A 783 30.55 -23.96 -8.07
C THR A 783 31.00 -23.56 -9.47
N VAL A 784 30.14 -22.88 -10.22
CA VAL A 784 30.49 -22.29 -11.51
C VAL A 784 30.42 -20.78 -11.39
N HIS A 785 31.49 -20.13 -11.82
CA HIS A 785 31.65 -18.69 -11.78
C HIS A 785 31.78 -18.14 -13.20
N GLU A 786 31.25 -16.94 -13.41
CA GLU A 786 31.54 -16.16 -14.60
C GLU A 786 32.96 -15.59 -14.51
N THR A 787 33.76 -15.82 -15.55
CA THR A 787 35.18 -15.41 -15.58
C THR A 787 35.36 -13.91 -15.47
N ALA A 788 34.47 -13.13 -16.09
CA ALA A 788 34.62 -11.68 -16.18
C ALA A 788 34.33 -10.96 -14.85
N THR A 789 33.43 -11.50 -14.03
CA THR A 789 32.92 -10.84 -12.82
C THR A 789 33.25 -11.59 -11.52
N GLY A 790 33.50 -12.90 -11.61
CA GLY A 790 33.71 -13.77 -10.45
C GLY A 790 32.42 -14.19 -9.75
N VAL A 791 31.27 -13.72 -10.25
CA VAL A 791 29.95 -14.03 -9.70
C VAL A 791 29.68 -15.53 -9.85
N MET A 792 29.27 -16.16 -8.75
CA MET A 792 28.81 -17.54 -8.75
C MET A 792 27.44 -17.61 -9.43
N ILE A 793 27.35 -18.31 -10.55
CA ILE A 793 26.12 -18.45 -11.34
C ILE A 793 25.43 -19.80 -11.10
N TYR A 794 26.17 -20.79 -10.61
CA TYR A 794 25.65 -22.14 -10.33
C TYR A 794 26.38 -22.76 -9.14
N GLU A 795 25.66 -23.51 -8.32
CA GLU A 795 26.17 -24.28 -7.18
C GLU A 795 25.50 -25.65 -7.16
N MET A 796 26.30 -26.68 -6.88
CA MET A 796 25.82 -28.02 -6.58
C MET A 796 26.49 -28.58 -5.34
N ARG A 797 25.69 -29.18 -4.44
CA ARG A 797 26.13 -29.82 -3.19
C ARG A 797 26.04 -31.33 -3.30
N GLN A 798 26.78 -32.04 -2.46
CA GLN A 798 26.87 -33.50 -2.44
C GLN A 798 27.36 -34.09 -3.78
N VAL A 799 28.44 -33.52 -4.32
CA VAL A 799 29.08 -33.98 -5.56
C VAL A 799 30.52 -34.37 -5.32
N ASP A 800 31.04 -35.28 -6.15
CA ASP A 800 32.32 -35.91 -5.94
C ASP A 800 33.21 -35.83 -7.20
N TYR A 801 34.37 -35.18 -7.11
CA TYR A 801 35.43 -35.11 -8.14
C TYR A 801 35.13 -34.34 -9.45
N ASN A 802 36.20 -34.13 -10.24
CA ASN A 802 36.40 -33.20 -11.37
C ASN A 802 35.19 -32.92 -12.30
N PRO A 803 34.75 -31.66 -12.43
CA PRO A 803 33.69 -31.28 -13.37
C PRO A 803 34.16 -31.28 -14.83
N SER A 804 33.23 -31.51 -15.76
CA SER A 804 33.49 -31.38 -17.20
C SER A 804 32.43 -30.49 -17.87
N PHE A 805 32.87 -29.45 -18.58
CA PHE A 805 32.00 -28.61 -19.39
C PHE A 805 31.70 -29.25 -20.75
N SER A 806 30.50 -29.03 -21.26
CA SER A 806 30.20 -29.22 -22.68
C SER A 806 30.99 -28.23 -23.54
N ALA A 807 31.12 -28.51 -24.84
CA ALA A 807 31.94 -27.71 -25.76
C ALA A 807 31.54 -26.23 -25.82
N ASP A 808 30.26 -25.95 -25.65
CA ASP A 808 29.62 -24.63 -25.64
C ASP A 808 29.55 -24.00 -24.23
N GLY A 809 30.02 -24.69 -23.18
CA GLY A 809 29.97 -24.21 -21.80
C GLY A 809 28.58 -24.13 -21.17
N SER A 810 27.53 -24.61 -21.86
CA SER A 810 26.14 -24.54 -21.40
C SER A 810 25.78 -25.65 -20.40
N ARG A 811 26.48 -26.78 -20.42
CA ARG A 811 26.22 -27.94 -19.56
C ARG A 811 27.44 -28.36 -18.74
N LEU A 812 27.18 -29.02 -17.62
CA LEU A 812 28.16 -29.54 -16.69
C LEU A 812 27.88 -31.02 -16.42
N ALA A 813 28.88 -31.87 -16.64
CA ALA A 813 28.84 -33.27 -16.22
C ALA A 813 29.54 -33.38 -14.87
N LEU A 814 28.84 -33.97 -13.91
CA LEU A 814 29.27 -34.12 -12.53
C LEU A 814 28.94 -35.51 -12.03
N ARG A 815 29.84 -36.08 -11.22
CA ARG A 815 29.50 -37.27 -10.43
C ARG A 815 28.80 -36.84 -9.14
N THR A 816 27.60 -37.36 -8.91
CA THR A 816 26.75 -37.03 -7.76
C THR A 816 26.85 -38.05 -6.64
N SER A 817 27.17 -39.29 -6.96
CA SER A 817 27.42 -40.34 -5.98
C SER A 817 28.47 -41.30 -6.52
N GLU A 818 28.88 -42.30 -5.72
CA GLU A 818 29.77 -43.34 -6.24
C GLU A 818 29.18 -44.02 -7.47
N SER A 819 27.85 -44.18 -7.57
CA SER A 819 27.18 -44.94 -8.64
C SER A 819 26.51 -44.07 -9.72
N GLU A 820 26.46 -42.75 -9.54
CA GLU A 820 25.70 -41.85 -10.43
C GLU A 820 26.53 -40.65 -10.90
N ALA A 821 26.39 -40.33 -12.19
CA ALA A 821 26.83 -39.08 -12.78
C ALA A 821 25.67 -38.42 -13.51
N GLY A 822 25.48 -37.13 -13.29
CA GLY A 822 24.43 -36.33 -13.91
C GLY A 822 25.00 -35.34 -14.91
N VAL A 823 24.22 -35.08 -15.96
CA VAL A 823 24.43 -33.94 -16.87
C VAL A 823 23.48 -32.83 -16.45
N TYR A 824 24.00 -31.65 -16.15
CA TYR A 824 23.26 -30.49 -15.67
C TYR A 824 23.32 -29.35 -16.66
N GLU A 825 22.22 -28.64 -16.83
CA GLU A 825 22.19 -27.40 -17.57
C GLU A 825 22.58 -26.24 -16.65
N ILE A 826 23.57 -25.45 -17.07
CA ILE A 826 24.10 -24.35 -16.26
C ILE A 826 23.25 -23.11 -16.53
N SER A 827 22.18 -22.99 -15.76
CA SER A 827 21.33 -21.80 -15.76
C SER A 827 21.86 -20.73 -14.82
N PRO A 828 21.77 -19.45 -15.19
CA PRO A 828 21.93 -18.38 -14.23
C PRO A 828 20.79 -18.43 -13.21
N ALA A 829 21.06 -18.01 -11.96
CA ALA A 829 20.02 -17.90 -10.92
C ALA A 829 18.88 -16.93 -11.32
N ILE A 830 19.20 -15.92 -12.14
CA ILE A 830 18.26 -14.94 -12.70
C ILE A 830 18.23 -15.10 -14.22
N LEU A 831 17.05 -15.40 -14.78
CA LEU A 831 16.87 -15.56 -16.23
C LEU A 831 16.80 -14.21 -16.96
N GLN A 832 16.03 -13.31 -16.38
CA GLN A 832 15.81 -11.95 -16.83
C GLN A 832 15.44 -11.13 -15.60
N ALA A 833 15.74 -9.84 -15.63
CA ALA A 833 15.31 -8.90 -14.60
C ALA A 833 14.86 -7.63 -15.28
N ASP A 834 14.05 -6.82 -14.62
CA ASP A 834 13.77 -5.45 -15.00
C ASP A 834 13.88 -4.49 -13.84
N SER A 835 14.12 -3.22 -14.15
CA SER A 835 14.20 -2.17 -13.15
C SER A 835 13.40 -0.97 -13.62
N SER A 836 12.85 -0.22 -12.67
CA SER A 836 12.06 0.97 -12.97
C SER A 836 12.78 1.90 -13.94
N ASP A 837 12.07 2.40 -14.96
CA ASP A 837 12.63 3.20 -16.06
C ASP A 837 13.24 4.52 -15.60
N ALA A 838 12.71 5.09 -14.51
CA ALA A 838 13.29 6.26 -13.84
C ALA A 838 13.22 6.13 -12.31
N SER A 839 13.91 7.02 -11.61
CA SER A 839 13.81 7.10 -10.16
C SER A 839 12.42 7.61 -9.74
N TRP A 840 11.97 7.11 -8.60
CA TRP A 840 10.77 7.56 -7.90
C TRP A 840 11.15 7.93 -6.47
N ALA A 841 10.24 8.56 -5.74
CA ALA A 841 10.53 9.08 -4.41
C ALA A 841 9.67 8.45 -3.32
N ILE A 842 10.28 8.19 -2.17
CA ILE A 842 9.59 8.06 -0.89
C ILE A 842 9.78 9.38 -0.15
N PHE A 843 8.68 9.99 0.30
CA PHE A 843 8.79 11.24 1.05
C PHE A 843 8.16 11.12 2.43
N LEU A 844 8.84 11.72 3.41
CA LEU A 844 8.26 12.02 4.70
C LEU A 844 7.44 13.31 4.59
N THR A 845 6.34 13.37 5.34
CA THR A 845 5.55 14.60 5.41
C THR A 845 6.40 15.76 5.95
N LYS A 846 6.40 16.88 5.20
CA LYS A 846 6.98 18.18 5.62
C LYS A 846 5.90 19.11 6.17
N ALA A 847 4.70 18.60 6.40
CA ALA A 847 3.61 19.37 6.97
C ALA A 847 3.96 19.81 8.40
N LYS A 848 3.47 20.98 8.80
CA LYS A 848 3.76 21.58 10.10
C LYS A 848 2.48 21.73 10.90
N LEU A 849 2.47 21.18 12.11
CA LEU A 849 1.42 21.35 13.10
C LEU A 849 1.84 22.42 14.10
N ARG A 850 1.01 23.44 14.33
CA ARG A 850 1.34 24.58 15.21
C ARG A 850 1.09 24.25 16.68
N ASN A 851 1.97 24.74 17.56
CA ASN A 851 1.74 24.76 19.00
C ASN A 851 0.64 25.78 19.34
N VAL A 852 -0.12 25.48 20.39
CA VAL A 852 -1.27 26.28 20.83
C VAL A 852 -1.10 26.64 22.30
N ARG A 853 -1.25 27.93 22.62
CA ARG A 853 -1.30 28.40 24.00
C ARG A 853 -2.49 29.33 24.21
N PHE A 854 -3.45 28.89 25.01
CA PHE A 854 -4.60 29.69 25.40
C PHE A 854 -4.20 30.77 26.42
N SER A 855 -4.97 31.86 26.42
CA SER A 855 -4.93 32.86 27.49
C SER A 855 -5.46 32.27 28.79
N GLN A 856 -5.17 32.93 29.91
CA GLN A 856 -5.68 32.51 31.22
C GLN A 856 -7.21 32.52 31.23
N LEU A 857 -7.83 31.44 31.70
CA LEU A 857 -9.29 31.28 31.76
C LEU A 857 -9.73 30.83 33.16
N PRO A 858 -10.89 31.28 33.69
CA PRO A 858 -11.51 30.72 34.89
C PRO A 858 -11.88 29.23 34.72
N VAL A 859 -11.96 28.49 35.83
CA VAL A 859 -12.36 27.07 35.82
C VAL A 859 -13.84 26.94 35.41
N GLY A 860 -14.15 26.09 34.44
CA GLY A 860 -15.52 25.84 33.98
C GLY A 860 -15.98 26.75 32.84
N GLU A 861 -15.31 27.89 32.61
CA GLU A 861 -15.52 28.67 31.39
C GLU A 861 -14.86 27.98 30.19
N SER A 862 -15.39 28.25 28.99
CA SER A 862 -14.86 27.71 27.75
C SER A 862 -14.44 28.83 26.83
N ILE A 863 -13.32 28.64 26.15
CA ILE A 863 -12.89 29.47 25.03
C ILE A 863 -12.56 28.57 23.85
N ASP A 864 -13.08 28.96 22.69
CA ASP A 864 -12.68 28.37 21.42
C ASP A 864 -11.65 29.24 20.74
N SER A 865 -10.69 28.61 20.08
CA SER A 865 -9.66 29.30 19.34
C SER A 865 -9.38 28.58 18.03
N VAL A 866 -9.65 29.28 16.94
CA VAL A 866 -9.27 28.88 15.59
C VAL A 866 -7.79 29.23 15.38
N ILE A 867 -6.96 28.21 15.25
CA ILE A 867 -5.53 28.38 14.99
C ILE A 867 -5.36 28.43 13.49
N ARG A 868 -5.21 29.65 12.97
CA ARG A 868 -4.97 29.88 11.54
C ARG A 868 -3.73 29.16 11.06
N GLY A 869 -3.87 28.43 9.96
CA GLY A 869 -2.85 27.51 9.46
C GLY A 869 -2.35 26.55 10.54
N GLY A 870 -3.28 26.01 11.35
CA GLY A 870 -2.99 25.07 12.42
C GLY A 870 -2.22 23.85 11.90
N LEU A 871 -2.59 23.37 10.72
CA LEU A 871 -1.82 22.39 9.94
C LEU A 871 -1.52 22.97 8.56
N VAL A 872 -0.23 23.18 8.27
CA VAL A 872 0.24 23.72 6.99
C VAL A 872 0.84 22.60 6.15
N ASN A 873 0.39 22.45 4.91
CA ASN A 873 1.01 21.56 3.97
C ASN A 873 2.24 22.21 3.33
N GLY A 874 3.41 21.99 3.93
CA GLY A 874 4.71 22.38 3.37
C GLY A 874 5.30 21.39 2.36
N THR A 875 4.53 20.38 1.92
CA THR A 875 4.97 19.41 0.91
C THR A 875 4.61 19.87 -0.50
N LEU A 876 5.16 19.16 -1.49
CA LEU A 876 4.88 19.39 -2.91
C LEU A 876 3.65 18.60 -3.40
N ASP A 877 3.07 17.73 -2.56
CA ASP A 877 1.90 16.91 -2.89
C ASP A 877 0.73 17.21 -1.98
N THR A 878 -0.47 16.81 -2.39
CA THR A 878 -1.65 16.96 -1.56
C THR A 878 -1.57 15.98 -0.38
N ILE A 879 -1.81 16.46 0.84
CA ILE A 879 -1.85 15.61 2.04
C ILE A 879 -3.29 15.48 2.53
N ARG A 880 -3.65 14.29 3.01
CA ARG A 880 -4.91 14.06 3.73
C ARG A 880 -4.64 14.01 5.23
N LEU A 881 -5.49 14.66 6.01
CA LEU A 881 -5.53 14.50 7.46
C LEU A 881 -6.39 13.26 7.78
N ASP A 882 -5.75 12.14 8.11
CA ASP A 882 -6.42 10.87 8.36
C ASP A 882 -7.02 10.82 9.77
N ARG A 883 -6.31 11.39 10.76
CA ARG A 883 -6.76 11.45 12.15
C ARG A 883 -6.18 12.67 12.84
N LEU A 884 -6.96 13.30 13.70
CA LEU A 884 -6.50 14.38 14.57
C LEU A 884 -7.03 14.10 15.98
N ARG A 885 -6.15 14.14 16.98
CA ARG A 885 -6.52 13.87 18.38
C ARG A 885 -5.64 14.63 19.36
N ILE A 886 -6.12 14.73 20.59
CA ILE A 886 -5.34 15.27 21.72
C ILE A 886 -5.04 14.12 22.68
N GLU A 887 -3.77 14.00 23.08
CA GLU A 887 -3.24 12.94 23.94
C GLU A 887 -2.55 13.53 25.18
N GLY A 888 -2.57 12.78 26.28
CA GLY A 888 -1.94 13.16 27.54
C GLY A 888 -2.87 12.99 28.74
N SER A 889 -2.35 13.18 29.95
CA SER A 889 -3.12 13.05 31.20
C SER A 889 -4.15 14.18 31.39
N GLU A 890 -3.94 15.33 30.78
CA GLU A 890 -4.75 16.54 30.96
C GLU A 890 -5.75 16.77 29.80
N VAL A 891 -5.98 15.78 28.93
CA VAL A 891 -6.83 15.89 27.72
C VAL A 891 -8.25 16.38 28.04
N ARG A 892 -8.80 16.01 29.21
CA ARG A 892 -10.15 16.40 29.65
C ARG A 892 -10.42 17.91 29.72
N HIS A 893 -9.39 18.74 29.58
CA HIS A 893 -9.46 20.20 29.59
C HIS A 893 -9.45 20.82 28.19
N PHE A 894 -9.17 20.03 27.16
CA PHE A 894 -9.05 20.48 25.78
C PHE A 894 -10.03 19.72 24.91
N GLY A 895 -10.75 20.42 24.03
CA GLY A 895 -11.53 19.79 22.98
C GLY A 895 -10.85 20.00 21.63
N LEU A 896 -10.99 19.01 20.76
CA LEU A 896 -10.71 19.15 19.34
C LEU A 896 -12.04 19.34 18.64
N ARG A 897 -12.14 20.40 17.84
CA ARG A 897 -13.39 20.72 17.15
C ARG A 897 -13.32 20.50 15.64
N THR A 898 -12.12 20.51 15.03
CA THR A 898 -11.94 20.14 13.61
C THR A 898 -12.03 18.63 13.36
N LEU A 899 -12.87 18.20 12.40
CA LEU A 899 -13.02 16.81 11.99
C LEU A 899 -11.93 16.35 10.99
N PRO A 900 -11.42 15.11 11.11
CA PRO A 900 -10.47 14.53 10.15
C PRO A 900 -11.12 14.29 8.78
N GLY A 901 -10.30 14.10 7.74
CA GLY A 901 -10.73 13.91 6.35
C GLY A 901 -10.37 15.06 5.41
N ALA A 902 -9.82 16.15 5.93
CA ALA A 902 -9.40 17.30 5.13
C ALA A 902 -8.28 16.93 4.15
N VAL A 903 -8.45 17.35 2.89
CA VAL A 903 -7.47 17.22 1.81
C VAL A 903 -6.83 18.59 1.60
N ILE A 904 -5.53 18.68 1.82
CA ILE A 904 -4.78 19.95 1.88
C ILE A 904 -3.79 19.99 0.70
N PRO A 905 -4.04 20.83 -0.32
CA PRO A 905 -3.12 20.99 -1.45
C PRO A 905 -1.73 21.51 -1.06
N PRO A 906 -0.71 21.39 -1.93
CA PRO A 906 0.63 21.95 -1.69
C PRO A 906 0.59 23.45 -1.41
N GLY A 907 1.22 23.90 -0.32
CA GLY A 907 1.28 25.32 0.06
C GLY A 907 0.04 25.84 0.79
N ASP A 908 -1.07 25.08 0.80
CA ASP A 908 -2.27 25.42 1.56
C ASP A 908 -2.15 25.03 3.04
N SER A 909 -3.10 25.52 3.83
CA SER A 909 -3.21 25.19 5.24
C SER A 909 -4.66 25.03 5.65
N ILE A 910 -4.91 24.19 6.64
CA ILE A 910 -6.19 24.16 7.32
C ILE A 910 -6.06 24.83 8.67
N ASP A 911 -7.12 25.55 9.01
CA ASP A 911 -7.31 26.07 10.34
C ASP A 911 -7.77 24.91 11.23
N ILE A 912 -7.18 24.81 12.43
CA ILE A 912 -7.61 23.83 13.41
C ILE A 912 -8.19 24.56 14.59
N GLU A 913 -9.40 24.19 14.95
CA GLU A 913 -10.13 24.72 16.07
C GLU A 913 -9.99 23.82 17.28
N TYR A 914 -9.57 24.45 18.38
CA TYR A 914 -9.43 23.82 19.68
C TYR A 914 -10.28 24.57 20.69
N SER A 915 -10.88 23.83 21.61
CA SER A 915 -11.53 24.40 22.78
C SER A 915 -10.67 24.19 24.02
N PHE A 916 -10.73 25.13 24.96
CA PHE A 916 -10.14 24.99 26.28
C PHE A 916 -11.19 25.26 27.35
N THR A 917 -11.52 24.21 28.11
CA THR A 917 -12.44 24.24 29.24
C THR A 917 -11.72 23.68 30.47
N PRO A 918 -10.96 24.48 31.21
CA PRO A 918 -10.23 24.00 32.37
C PRO A 918 -11.20 23.59 33.47
N LYS A 919 -11.03 22.38 34.00
CA LYS A 919 -11.84 21.85 35.13
C LYS A 919 -11.11 22.00 36.46
N LEU A 920 -9.82 22.34 36.43
CA LEU A 920 -8.95 22.48 37.59
C LEU A 920 -8.00 23.67 37.39
N ALA A 921 -7.78 24.44 38.45
CA ALA A 921 -6.90 25.62 38.47
C ALA A 921 -5.41 25.23 38.29
N GLY A 922 -4.61 26.04 37.58
CA GLY A 922 -3.20 25.78 37.26
C GLY A 922 -2.93 25.64 35.76
N GLU A 923 -1.67 25.46 35.36
CA GLU A 923 -1.29 25.25 33.94
C GLU A 923 -1.72 23.86 33.48
N ARG A 924 -2.49 23.81 32.39
CA ARG A 924 -2.89 22.57 31.72
C ARG A 924 -2.12 22.42 30.42
N ALA A 925 -1.65 21.21 30.12
CA ALA A 925 -0.94 20.95 28.87
C ALA A 925 -1.17 19.52 28.37
N ALA A 926 -1.32 19.38 27.07
CA ALA A 926 -1.46 18.10 26.38
C ALA A 926 -0.71 18.15 25.03
N LEU A 927 -0.78 17.06 24.27
CA LEU A 927 -0.15 16.92 22.97
C LEU A 927 -1.23 16.77 21.88
N ILE A 928 -1.17 17.60 20.85
CA ILE A 928 -1.94 17.41 19.62
C ILE A 928 -1.19 16.43 18.74
N VAL A 929 -1.88 15.43 18.22
CA VAL A 929 -1.35 14.42 17.30
C VAL A 929 -2.19 14.41 16.03
N ALA A 930 -1.55 14.74 14.91
CA ALA A 930 -2.14 14.71 13.57
C ALA A 930 -1.49 13.58 12.76
N GLU A 931 -2.27 12.59 12.37
CA GLU A 931 -1.90 11.56 11.40
C GLU A 931 -2.27 12.07 10.01
N VAL A 932 -1.26 12.32 9.18
CA VAL A 932 -1.42 12.84 7.82
C VAL A 932 -0.79 11.89 6.81
N THR A 933 -1.13 12.04 5.53
CA THR A 933 -0.45 11.32 4.44
C THR A 933 1.07 11.49 4.56
N GLY A 934 1.79 10.38 4.77
CA GLY A 934 3.24 10.36 4.89
C GLY A 934 3.82 10.66 6.27
N GLY A 935 3.03 10.68 7.36
CA GLY A 935 3.57 10.67 8.73
C GLY A 935 2.66 11.18 9.85
N VAL A 936 3.23 11.25 11.06
CA VAL A 936 2.53 11.72 12.28
C VAL A 936 3.21 12.97 12.83
N LEU A 937 2.44 14.06 12.93
CA LEU A 937 2.88 15.34 13.46
C LEU A 937 2.43 15.49 14.92
N ARG A 938 3.26 16.17 15.72
CA ARG A 938 2.99 16.42 17.14
C ARG A 938 3.21 17.89 17.46
N ALA A 939 2.29 18.48 18.21
CA ALA A 939 2.38 19.85 18.71
C ALA A 939 1.88 19.93 20.15
N ARG A 940 2.34 20.93 20.90
CA ARG A 940 1.90 21.16 22.29
C ARG A 940 0.67 22.05 22.32
N ILE A 941 -0.31 21.70 23.15
CA ILE A 941 -1.45 22.55 23.50
C ILE A 941 -1.40 22.84 25.01
N SER A 942 -1.58 24.09 25.42
CA SER A 942 -1.55 24.47 26.84
C SER A 942 -2.39 25.70 27.17
N GLY A 943 -2.80 25.86 28.42
CA GLY A 943 -3.54 27.03 28.90
C GLY A 943 -3.48 27.17 30.43
N PRO A 944 -3.31 28.38 30.98
CA PRO A 944 -3.42 28.62 32.41
C PRO A 944 -4.87 28.69 32.87
N ALA A 945 -5.22 28.04 33.98
CA ALA A 945 -6.53 28.13 34.60
C ALA A 945 -6.50 28.88 35.95
N ARG A 946 -7.37 29.88 36.14
CA ARG A 946 -7.60 30.53 37.43
C ARG A 946 -8.72 29.80 38.17
N GLY A 947 -8.55 29.49 39.45
CA GLY A 947 -9.65 28.91 40.24
C GLY A 947 -10.83 29.89 40.35
N ASN A 948 -12.05 29.41 40.12
CA ASN A 948 -13.25 30.23 40.33
C ASN A 948 -13.41 30.53 41.81
N ILE A 949 -13.62 31.81 42.14
CA ILE A 949 -13.98 32.22 43.49
C ILE A 949 -15.51 32.25 43.62
N LEU A 950 -16.27 32.28 42.53
CA LEU A 950 -17.74 32.20 42.50
C LEU A 950 -18.22 31.47 41.24
N SER A 951 -19.24 30.63 41.36
CA SER A 951 -19.99 30.03 40.24
C SER A 951 -21.49 30.25 40.47
N ALA A 952 -22.24 30.62 39.44
CA ALA A 952 -23.70 30.60 39.48
C ALA A 952 -24.19 29.26 38.91
N GLU A 953 -24.75 28.37 39.76
CA GLU A 953 -25.08 27.00 39.36
C GLU A 953 -26.40 26.88 38.60
N ALA A 954 -27.37 27.79 38.78
CA ALA A 954 -28.59 27.76 37.96
C ALA A 954 -28.37 28.52 36.64
N GLU A 955 -27.91 27.80 35.61
CA GLU A 955 -27.65 28.37 34.28
C GLU A 955 -28.91 28.95 33.61
N PHE A 956 -30.10 28.57 34.08
CA PHE A 956 -31.41 29.01 33.61
C PHE A 956 -32.45 28.96 34.76
N LEU A 957 -32.99 30.10 35.19
CA LEU A 957 -34.12 30.13 36.13
C LEU A 957 -35.44 30.24 35.35
N ASN A 958 -36.24 29.17 35.34
CA ASN A 958 -37.56 29.16 34.74
C ASN A 958 -38.60 29.69 35.76
N CYS A 959 -39.12 30.88 35.50
CA CYS A 959 -40.18 31.50 36.28
C CYS A 959 -41.59 31.06 35.86
N GLY A 960 -41.71 30.09 34.96
CA GLY A 960 -42.94 29.43 34.50
C GLY A 960 -43.85 30.31 33.63
N VAL A 961 -45.06 29.80 33.41
CA VAL A 961 -46.12 30.48 32.64
C VAL A 961 -47.10 31.15 33.61
N LEU A 962 -47.46 32.41 33.35
CA LEU A 962 -48.46 33.18 34.08
C LEU A 962 -49.44 33.84 33.11
N ASP A 963 -50.69 34.09 33.53
CA ASP A 963 -51.61 34.90 32.76
C ASP A 963 -51.10 36.35 32.68
N VAL A 964 -51.30 37.03 31.54
CA VAL A 964 -50.88 38.43 31.39
C VAL A 964 -51.56 39.30 32.45
N GLY A 965 -50.76 39.97 33.27
CA GLY A 965 -51.18 40.76 34.43
C GLY A 965 -50.97 40.09 35.79
N GLU A 966 -50.60 38.80 35.84
CA GLU A 966 -50.25 38.10 37.09
C GLU A 966 -48.75 38.21 37.42
N SER A 967 -48.44 38.08 38.71
CA SER A 967 -47.07 38.05 39.24
C SER A 967 -46.86 36.85 40.17
N ARG A 968 -45.66 36.26 40.15
CA ARG A 968 -45.25 35.15 41.01
C ARG A 968 -43.84 35.35 41.54
N ASP A 969 -43.64 35.04 42.81
CA ASP A 969 -42.32 35.04 43.44
C ASP A 969 -41.68 33.65 43.29
N VAL A 970 -40.45 33.62 42.81
CA VAL A 970 -39.68 32.40 42.51
C VAL A 970 -38.41 32.43 43.33
N VAL A 971 -38.16 31.36 44.07
CA VAL A 971 -36.90 31.16 44.81
C VAL A 971 -35.90 30.52 43.87
N ALA A 972 -34.77 31.19 43.65
CA ALA A 972 -33.65 30.69 42.89
C ALA A 972 -32.62 30.06 43.85
N ASP A 973 -32.82 28.78 44.13
CA ASP A 973 -31.90 28.01 44.96
C ASP A 973 -30.57 27.81 44.24
N GLU A 974 -29.46 27.96 44.98
CA GLU A 974 -28.10 27.73 44.48
C GLU A 974 -27.64 28.65 43.33
N LEU A 975 -28.30 29.80 43.13
CA LEU A 975 -27.94 30.73 42.05
C LEU A 975 -26.53 31.29 42.20
N ILE A 976 -25.96 31.29 43.40
CA ILE A 976 -24.60 31.75 43.68
C ILE A 976 -23.90 30.80 44.65
N TYR A 977 -22.71 30.34 44.29
CA TYR A 977 -21.84 29.49 45.10
C TYR A 977 -20.40 30.01 45.10
N ASN A 978 -19.79 30.20 46.28
CA ASN A 978 -18.36 30.54 46.38
C ASN A 978 -17.53 29.25 46.48
N SER A 979 -16.93 28.82 45.36
CA SER A 979 -16.01 27.66 45.31
C SER A 979 -14.57 27.99 45.73
N GLY A 980 -14.29 29.25 46.09
CA GLY A 980 -12.98 29.76 46.47
C GLY A 980 -12.60 29.47 47.93
N LYS A 981 -11.44 29.99 48.35
CA LYS A 981 -10.95 29.90 49.74
C LYS A 981 -11.08 31.20 50.52
N THR A 982 -11.63 32.24 49.90
CA THR A 982 -11.76 33.59 50.47
C THR A 982 -13.19 34.08 50.31
N PRO A 983 -13.75 34.82 51.29
CA PRO A 983 -15.08 35.42 51.16
C PRO A 983 -15.13 36.37 49.96
N VAL A 984 -16.26 36.45 49.27
CA VAL A 984 -16.44 37.37 48.14
C VAL A 984 -17.62 38.29 48.36
N ARG A 985 -17.42 39.58 48.10
CA ARG A 985 -18.47 40.59 48.22
C ARG A 985 -19.11 40.89 46.88
N ILE A 986 -20.43 40.73 46.82
CA ILE A 986 -21.28 41.24 45.74
C ILE A 986 -21.68 42.67 46.10
N ARG A 987 -21.34 43.63 45.23
CA ARG A 987 -21.63 45.06 45.40
C ARG A 987 -23.05 45.43 44.98
N SER A 988 -23.52 44.83 43.89
CA SER A 988 -24.89 45.03 43.41
C SER A 988 -25.33 43.88 42.49
N ILE A 989 -26.65 43.66 42.42
CA ILE A 989 -27.29 42.78 41.44
C ILE A 989 -28.29 43.63 40.66
N LYS A 990 -28.23 43.60 39.32
CA LYS A 990 -29.12 44.40 38.46
C LYS A 990 -29.79 43.55 37.39
N ASN A 991 -31.07 43.79 37.13
CA ASN A 991 -31.76 43.25 35.96
C ASN A 991 -31.31 43.99 34.72
N VAL A 992 -30.76 43.27 33.75
CA VAL A 992 -30.33 43.79 32.45
C VAL A 992 -30.90 42.93 31.33
N GLY A 993 -31.59 43.57 30.39
CA GLY A 993 -32.26 42.87 29.30
C GLY A 993 -33.47 43.64 28.79
N PRO A 994 -34.01 43.25 27.62
CA PRO A 994 -35.13 43.93 26.98
C PRO A 994 -36.42 43.87 27.81
N ASP A 995 -36.63 42.79 28.58
CA ASP A 995 -37.80 42.61 29.45
C ASP A 995 -37.45 42.73 30.94
N ALA A 996 -36.41 43.50 31.29
CA ALA A 996 -35.98 43.68 32.68
C ALA A 996 -37.10 44.18 33.61
N SER A 997 -38.09 44.92 33.08
CA SER A 997 -39.26 45.40 33.83
C SER A 997 -40.22 44.29 34.26
N SER A 998 -40.18 43.12 33.62
CA SER A 998 -41.00 41.95 33.96
C SER A 998 -40.43 41.18 35.15
N PHE A 999 -39.25 41.56 35.66
CA PHE A 999 -38.57 40.87 36.75
C PHE A 999 -38.12 41.87 37.80
N GLU A 1000 -38.30 41.53 39.07
CA GLU A 1000 -37.89 42.34 40.22
C GLU A 1000 -37.13 41.46 41.22
N LEU A 1001 -35.95 41.91 41.67
CA LEU A 1001 -35.18 41.21 42.69
C LEU A 1001 -35.70 41.65 44.08
N LEU A 1002 -36.25 40.71 44.85
CA LEU A 1002 -36.78 40.96 46.20
C LEU A 1002 -35.74 40.74 47.29
N SER A 1003 -34.70 39.94 47.03
CA SER A 1003 -33.56 39.74 47.94
C SER A 1003 -32.62 40.95 47.99
N GLU A 1004 -31.78 41.03 49.04
CA GLU A 1004 -30.72 42.04 49.13
C GLU A 1004 -29.78 41.96 47.93
N SER A 1005 -29.53 43.10 47.28
CA SER A 1005 -28.68 43.16 46.08
C SER A 1005 -27.18 43.21 46.39
N SER A 1006 -26.78 43.25 47.67
CA SER A 1006 -25.38 43.38 48.12
C SER A 1006 -25.16 42.54 49.36
N PHE A 1007 -24.28 41.55 49.29
CA PHE A 1007 -23.95 40.66 50.41
C PHE A 1007 -22.56 40.03 50.21
N VAL A 1008 -22.05 39.38 51.26
CA VAL A 1008 -20.83 38.56 51.21
C VAL A 1008 -21.23 37.10 51.11
N VAL A 1009 -20.55 36.34 50.25
CA VAL A 1009 -20.69 34.90 50.10
C VAL A 1009 -19.42 34.24 50.64
N GLU A 1010 -19.56 33.47 51.73
CA GLU A 1010 -18.46 32.78 52.40
C GLU A 1010 -17.95 31.57 51.59
N PRO A 1011 -16.70 31.13 51.76
CA PRO A 1011 -16.18 29.93 51.11
C PRO A 1011 -17.08 28.70 51.35
N GLY A 1012 -17.58 28.10 50.27
CA GLY A 1012 -18.50 26.96 50.32
C GLY A 1012 -19.97 27.30 50.58
N GLU A 1013 -20.33 28.58 50.74
CA GLU A 1013 -21.72 29.03 50.93
C GLU A 1013 -22.47 29.07 49.60
N LYS A 1014 -23.71 28.55 49.60
CA LYS A 1014 -24.71 28.76 48.54
C LYS A 1014 -25.72 29.80 49.02
N ARG A 1015 -26.09 30.75 48.16
CA ARG A 1015 -27.06 31.81 48.49
C ARG A 1015 -28.31 31.74 47.63
N GLU A 1016 -29.47 31.74 48.28
CA GLU A 1016 -30.78 31.80 47.65
C GLU A 1016 -31.17 33.24 47.29
N LEU A 1017 -31.80 33.43 46.13
CA LEU A 1017 -32.32 34.73 45.68
C LEU A 1017 -33.80 34.64 45.34
N LEU A 1018 -34.61 35.54 45.90
CA LEU A 1018 -36.04 35.66 45.65
C LEU A 1018 -36.27 36.68 44.52
N ILE A 1019 -36.91 36.24 43.45
CA ILE A 1019 -37.17 37.03 42.25
C ILE A 1019 -38.67 37.01 41.95
N ARG A 1020 -39.28 38.18 41.79
CA ARG A 1020 -40.65 38.32 41.32
C ARG A 1020 -40.68 38.38 39.80
N PHE A 1021 -41.42 37.47 39.19
CA PHE A 1021 -41.76 37.49 37.78
C PHE A 1021 -43.17 38.06 37.60
N SER A 1022 -43.33 39.09 36.76
CA SER A 1022 -44.62 39.67 36.39
C SER A 1022 -44.84 39.53 34.88
N ALA A 1023 -45.89 38.85 34.47
CA ALA A 1023 -46.22 38.67 33.06
C ALA A 1023 -46.87 39.93 32.48
N LEU A 1024 -46.06 40.93 32.11
CA LEU A 1024 -46.53 42.24 31.64
C LEU A 1024 -47.07 42.23 30.20
N ARG A 1025 -46.70 41.23 29.40
CA ARG A 1025 -47.13 41.08 28.00
C ARG A 1025 -47.24 39.60 27.62
N GLU A 1026 -48.02 39.31 26.59
CA GLU A 1026 -48.10 37.98 26.00
C GLU A 1026 -46.75 37.59 25.36
N GLY A 1027 -46.38 36.33 25.47
CA GLY A 1027 -45.15 35.76 24.90
C GLY A 1027 -44.05 35.51 25.93
N ARG A 1028 -42.88 35.08 25.46
CA ARG A 1028 -41.72 34.83 26.32
C ARG A 1028 -41.04 36.16 26.66
N VAL A 1029 -40.62 36.27 27.92
CA VAL A 1029 -39.87 37.41 28.44
C VAL A 1029 -38.64 36.91 29.17
N THR A 1030 -37.52 37.61 28.98
CA THR A 1030 -36.25 37.23 29.61
C THR A 1030 -35.48 38.45 30.11
N THR A 1031 -34.73 38.24 31.18
CA THR A 1031 -33.75 39.18 31.69
C THR A 1031 -32.48 38.43 32.11
N ARG A 1032 -31.40 39.18 32.35
CA ARG A 1032 -30.21 38.67 33.02
C ARG A 1032 -30.00 39.40 34.33
N LEU A 1033 -29.65 38.66 35.37
CA LEU A 1033 -29.16 39.20 36.63
C LEU A 1033 -27.66 39.44 36.50
N ALA A 1034 -27.25 40.70 36.49
CA ALA A 1034 -25.86 41.14 36.45
C ALA A 1034 -25.31 41.31 37.85
N PHE A 1035 -24.31 40.50 38.24
CA PHE A 1035 -23.65 40.56 39.53
C PHE A 1035 -22.36 41.40 39.42
N ASP A 1036 -22.35 42.55 40.10
CA ASP A 1036 -21.16 43.38 40.28
C ASP A 1036 -20.38 42.87 41.50
N ILE A 1037 -19.16 42.38 41.28
CA ILE A 1037 -18.38 41.66 42.28
C ILE A 1037 -17.12 42.47 42.62
N GLU A 1038 -16.86 42.67 43.90
CA GLU A 1038 -15.71 43.42 44.38
C GLU A 1038 -14.37 42.75 43.97
N GLY A 1039 -13.53 43.50 43.25
CA GLY A 1039 -12.23 43.01 42.78
C GLY A 1039 -12.29 42.09 41.57
N TYR A 1040 -13.46 41.90 40.97
CA TYR A 1040 -13.66 41.18 39.72
C TYR A 1040 -13.93 42.16 38.56
N PRO A 1041 -13.14 42.12 37.47
CA PRO A 1041 -13.30 43.04 36.35
C PRO A 1041 -14.48 42.72 35.44
N GLU A 1042 -15.00 41.49 35.50
CA GLU A 1042 -16.12 41.03 34.67
C GLU A 1042 -17.36 40.80 35.52
N THR A 1043 -18.51 41.22 34.98
CA THR A 1043 -19.84 41.03 35.59
C THR A 1043 -20.31 39.61 35.33
N LEU A 1044 -20.63 38.86 36.38
CA LEU A 1044 -21.25 37.53 36.25
C LEU A 1044 -22.72 37.71 35.86
N TYR A 1045 -23.29 36.81 35.04
CA TYR A 1045 -24.69 36.87 34.64
C TYR A 1045 -25.42 35.56 34.93
N ALA A 1046 -26.67 35.65 35.40
CA ALA A 1046 -27.61 34.53 35.42
C ALA A 1046 -28.84 34.86 34.57
N THR A 1047 -29.28 33.93 33.72
CA THR A 1047 -30.44 34.15 32.84
C THR A 1047 -31.73 33.73 33.54
N VAL A 1048 -32.71 34.64 33.54
CA VAL A 1048 -34.04 34.41 34.09
C VAL A 1048 -35.07 34.60 32.98
N TYR A 1049 -36.05 33.70 32.88
CA TYR A 1049 -37.08 33.78 31.86
C TYR A 1049 -38.43 33.29 32.38
N GLY A 1050 -39.50 33.73 31.73
CA GLY A 1050 -40.87 33.33 32.00
C GLY A 1050 -41.76 33.62 30.80
N ARG A 1051 -43.02 33.18 30.84
CA ARG A 1051 -43.97 33.37 29.74
C ARG A 1051 -45.28 33.97 30.22
N GLY A 1052 -45.73 35.02 29.55
CA GLY A 1052 -47.10 35.53 29.67
C GLY A 1052 -48.03 34.82 28.68
N ALA A 1053 -49.10 34.22 29.17
CA ALA A 1053 -50.15 33.60 28.36
C ALA A 1053 -51.45 34.42 28.46
N ILE A 1054 -52.24 34.43 27.39
CA ILE A 1054 -53.63 34.90 27.43
C ILE A 1054 -54.49 33.66 27.23
N ASP A 1055 -55.04 33.11 28.32
CA ASP A 1055 -55.97 32.00 28.20
C ASP A 1055 -57.36 32.51 27.80
N THR A 1056 -57.77 32.29 26.54
CA THR A 1056 -59.11 32.64 26.06
C THR A 1056 -60.21 31.64 26.48
N PHE A 1057 -59.95 30.69 27.37
CA PHE A 1057 -60.98 29.78 27.88
C PHE A 1057 -60.98 29.64 29.41
N ARG A 1058 -61.36 30.71 30.13
CA ARG A 1058 -61.93 30.55 31.48
C ARG A 1058 -63.41 30.13 31.38
N VAL A 1059 -63.66 28.85 31.11
CA VAL A 1059 -64.90 28.22 31.62
C VAL A 1059 -64.62 27.88 33.08
N ALA A 1060 -65.09 28.73 33.99
CA ALA A 1060 -65.12 28.41 35.40
C ALA A 1060 -66.05 27.20 35.61
N LEU A 1061 -65.47 26.02 35.80
CA LEU A 1061 -66.17 24.86 36.33
C LEU A 1061 -66.32 25.03 37.84
N SER A 1062 -67.34 25.79 38.25
CA SER A 1062 -67.94 25.61 39.56
C SER A 1062 -68.99 24.50 39.44
N ASP A 1063 -68.80 23.44 40.23
CA ASP A 1063 -69.75 22.36 40.60
C ASP A 1063 -69.40 20.95 40.05
N PRO A 1064 -69.05 19.97 40.91
CA PRO A 1064 -68.65 18.63 40.49
C PRO A 1064 -69.86 17.69 40.43
N THR A 1065 -70.87 17.94 39.60
CA THR A 1065 -71.82 16.89 39.21
C THR A 1065 -72.50 17.22 37.88
N THR A 1066 -71.96 16.67 36.78
CA THR A 1066 -72.63 16.21 35.55
C THR A 1066 -71.72 16.46 34.34
N PHE A 1067 -71.24 15.40 33.69
CA PHE A 1067 -71.51 15.17 32.27
C PHE A 1067 -71.06 13.76 31.87
N ARG A 1068 -72.05 12.92 31.58
CA ARG A 1068 -71.92 11.70 30.80
C ARG A 1068 -71.89 12.09 29.32
N GLY A 1069 -70.95 11.50 28.59
CA GLY A 1069 -71.16 11.04 27.22
C GLY A 1069 -70.96 12.04 26.10
N ILE A 1070 -69.80 11.93 25.42
CA ILE A 1070 -69.72 11.99 23.96
C ILE A 1070 -68.82 10.82 23.52
N LEU A 1071 -69.27 10.11 22.50
CA LEU A 1071 -68.81 8.80 22.02
C LEU A 1071 -68.18 8.98 20.62
N LEU A 1072 -67.10 8.21 20.37
CA LEU A 1072 -66.57 7.67 19.09
C LEU A 1072 -65.62 8.53 18.23
N PRO A 1073 -64.92 7.92 17.23
CA PRO A 1073 -64.19 6.62 17.18
C PRO A 1073 -62.79 6.81 16.53
N THR A 1074 -61.75 5.99 16.76
CA THR A 1074 -61.38 4.81 15.94
C THR A 1074 -59.96 4.42 16.37
N ALA A 1075 -59.75 3.21 16.88
CA ALA A 1075 -58.41 2.63 16.99
C ALA A 1075 -58.29 1.51 15.97
N VAL A 1076 -57.51 1.80 14.92
CA VAL A 1076 -57.07 0.84 13.90
C VAL A 1076 -56.10 -0.14 14.56
N ILE A 1077 -56.35 -1.41 14.33
CA ILE A 1077 -55.54 -2.57 14.72
C ILE A 1077 -54.24 -2.56 13.90
N PRO A 1078 -53.04 -2.65 14.51
CA PRO A 1078 -51.87 -3.19 13.83
C PRO A 1078 -51.57 -4.62 14.34
N PRO A 1079 -51.24 -5.57 13.44
CA PRO A 1079 -50.85 -6.91 13.82
C PRO A 1079 -49.37 -6.99 14.23
N LYS A 1080 -49.15 -7.74 15.32
CA LYS A 1080 -47.98 -8.58 15.67
C LYS A 1080 -46.55 -8.17 15.25
N GLY A 1081 -45.74 -7.94 16.30
CA GLY A 1081 -44.27 -8.12 16.33
C GLY A 1081 -43.51 -6.80 16.22
N THR A 1082 -42.60 -6.40 17.11
CA THR A 1082 -41.90 -7.07 18.19
C THR A 1082 -41.42 -5.99 19.16
N ILE A 1083 -41.40 -6.30 20.46
CA ILE A 1083 -40.96 -5.44 21.55
C ILE A 1083 -39.43 -5.28 21.48
N THR A 1084 -38.93 -4.05 21.61
CA THR A 1084 -37.66 -3.76 22.31
C THR A 1084 -37.82 -2.50 23.17
N SER A 1085 -37.28 -2.63 24.37
CA SER A 1085 -37.40 -1.78 25.56
C SER A 1085 -36.92 -0.33 25.40
N GLY A 1086 -37.69 0.60 25.98
CA GLY A 1086 -37.31 1.99 26.24
C GLY A 1086 -38.14 2.60 27.38
N VAL A 1087 -37.61 2.46 28.60
CA VAL A 1087 -37.62 3.37 29.76
C VAL A 1087 -38.95 3.99 30.26
N TYR A 1088 -39.22 3.70 31.54
CA TYR A 1088 -40.04 4.45 32.47
C TYR A 1088 -39.56 5.90 32.59
N ASP A 1089 -40.44 6.88 32.34
CA ASP A 1089 -40.50 8.08 33.19
C ASP A 1089 -41.82 8.85 33.01
N VAL A 1090 -42.79 8.57 33.87
CA VAL A 1090 -43.79 9.55 34.32
C VAL A 1090 -43.99 9.23 35.81
N LEU A 1091 -43.74 10.22 36.67
CA LEU A 1091 -43.82 10.22 38.14
C LEU A 1091 -42.48 9.90 38.86
N GLY A 1092 -41.54 10.85 38.78
CA GLY A 1092 -40.34 10.83 39.59
C GLY A 1092 -40.63 10.85 41.10
N LEU A 1093 -39.71 10.27 41.89
CA LEU A 1093 -39.35 10.68 43.26
C LEU A 1093 -38.03 10.01 43.69
N THR A 1094 -36.99 10.85 43.83
CA THR A 1094 -35.87 10.88 44.81
C THR A 1094 -35.04 9.63 45.17
N GLY A 1095 -33.72 9.72 44.96
CA GLY A 1095 -32.72 9.48 46.02
C GLY A 1095 -31.58 8.46 45.78
N GLY A 1096 -30.38 8.96 45.47
CA GLY A 1096 -29.10 8.58 46.10
C GLY A 1096 -28.43 7.20 45.88
N TYR A 1097 -27.23 7.24 45.27
CA TYR A 1097 -26.05 6.34 45.39
C TYR A 1097 -25.97 4.97 44.66
N SER A 1098 -25.19 5.00 43.57
CA SER A 1098 -24.11 4.08 43.09
C SER A 1098 -24.11 2.54 43.30
N ILE A 1099 -24.05 1.84 42.15
CA ILE A 1099 -23.13 0.73 41.68
C ILE A 1099 -23.13 -0.58 42.52
N THR A 1100 -23.36 -1.81 42.01
CA THR A 1100 -22.59 -2.59 41.00
C THR A 1100 -23.35 -3.80 40.38
N ASP A 1101 -23.07 -3.96 39.07
CA ASP A 1101 -22.76 -5.18 38.30
C ASP A 1101 -23.79 -6.24 37.84
N ASN A 1102 -23.65 -6.46 36.52
CA ASN A 1102 -23.87 -7.65 35.68
C ASN A 1102 -25.29 -7.95 35.15
N ILE A 1103 -25.42 -7.98 33.82
CA ILE A 1103 -25.66 -9.21 33.03
C ILE A 1103 -25.64 -8.93 31.50
N MET A 1104 -24.96 -9.82 30.76
CA MET A 1104 -24.93 -9.97 29.30
C MET A 1104 -26.26 -10.50 28.72
N ALA A 1105 -26.62 -10.06 27.50
CA ALA A 1105 -27.73 -10.56 26.71
C ALA A 1105 -27.26 -11.47 25.56
N THR A 1106 -28.01 -12.55 25.30
CA THR A 1106 -27.81 -13.54 24.22
C THR A 1106 -28.82 -13.31 23.09
N ILE A 1107 -28.38 -13.42 21.83
CA ILE A 1107 -29.19 -13.38 20.60
C ILE A 1107 -29.07 -14.74 19.90
N GLY A 1108 -30.13 -15.22 19.23
CA GLY A 1108 -30.05 -16.36 18.31
C GLY A 1108 -30.98 -16.21 17.09
N GLY A 1109 -30.46 -16.50 15.90
CA GLY A 1109 -31.18 -16.66 14.63
C GLY A 1109 -30.85 -18.00 13.95
N VAL A 1110 -31.74 -18.51 13.08
CA VAL A 1110 -31.79 -19.91 12.58
C VAL A 1110 -31.35 -20.05 11.10
N LEU A 1111 -30.31 -20.87 10.86
CA LEU A 1111 -30.01 -21.95 9.86
C LEU A 1111 -30.55 -21.98 8.39
N PRO A 1112 -29.79 -22.58 7.42
CA PRO A 1112 -29.86 -24.03 7.15
C PRO A 1112 -28.56 -24.79 6.73
N LEU A 1113 -28.26 -25.90 7.45
CA LEU A 1113 -27.94 -27.33 7.09
C LEU A 1113 -27.10 -27.73 5.83
N PRO A 1114 -26.56 -28.99 5.69
CA PRO A 1114 -26.20 -30.06 6.67
C PRO A 1114 -24.88 -30.86 6.38
N ASN A 1115 -24.30 -31.53 7.39
CA ASN A 1115 -24.00 -33.00 7.49
C ASN A 1115 -22.95 -33.26 8.60
N ARG A 1116 -23.32 -33.80 9.77
CA ARG A 1116 -23.45 -35.24 10.15
C ARG A 1116 -22.09 -35.94 10.45
N TRP A 1117 -21.77 -36.20 11.73
CA TRP A 1117 -21.64 -37.55 12.34
C TRP A 1117 -21.05 -37.57 13.78
N PHE A 1118 -21.71 -38.38 14.65
CA PHE A 1118 -21.33 -39.11 15.89
C PHE A 1118 -20.29 -38.54 16.89
N GLY A 1119 -20.42 -38.66 18.21
CA GLY A 1119 -21.34 -39.40 19.09
C GLY A 1119 -20.86 -39.29 20.57
N ALA A 1120 -21.82 -39.52 21.48
CA ALA A 1120 -21.78 -39.70 22.95
C ALA A 1120 -20.46 -40.21 23.59
N SER A 1121 -20.08 -40.04 24.87
CA SER A 1121 -20.74 -39.81 26.17
C SER A 1121 -19.62 -39.78 27.23
N GLY A 1122 -19.85 -39.23 28.44
CA GLY A 1122 -19.07 -39.69 29.61
C GLY A 1122 -18.94 -38.69 30.77
N TYR A 1123 -19.54 -39.06 31.89
CA TYR A 1123 -19.56 -38.40 33.19
C TYR A 1123 -18.29 -38.71 34.01
N ASP A 1124 -17.90 -37.72 34.82
CA ASP A 1124 -17.42 -37.77 36.22
C ASP A 1124 -15.98 -38.13 36.68
N ALA A 1125 -15.62 -37.35 37.71
CA ALA A 1125 -14.81 -37.64 38.90
C ALA A 1125 -13.26 -37.59 38.84
N SER A 1126 -12.77 -36.57 39.56
CA SER A 1126 -11.41 -36.28 40.04
C SER A 1126 -10.83 -37.31 41.01
N TRP A 1127 -9.55 -37.70 40.86
CA TRP A 1127 -8.70 -38.18 41.97
C TRP A 1127 -7.24 -37.72 41.79
N SER A 1128 -6.60 -37.40 42.91
CA SER A 1128 -5.30 -36.76 43.10
C SER A 1128 -4.18 -37.74 43.51
N ALA A 1129 -2.92 -37.33 43.22
CA ALA A 1129 -1.63 -37.76 43.79
C ALA A 1129 -1.11 -39.19 43.42
N ALA A 1130 0.18 -39.52 43.28
CA ALA A 1130 1.48 -38.84 43.25
C ALA A 1130 2.59 -39.93 43.08
N TRP A 1131 3.66 -39.62 42.31
CA TRP A 1131 5.04 -40.20 42.33
C TRP A 1131 5.23 -41.62 41.71
N SER A 1132 6.32 -41.93 40.97
CA SER A 1132 7.73 -41.69 41.28
C SER A 1132 8.74 -41.88 40.12
N LEU A 1133 9.90 -41.23 40.29
CA LEU A 1133 11.31 -41.60 39.96
C LEU A 1133 11.90 -41.53 38.53
N GLY A 1134 12.95 -40.71 38.44
CA GLY A 1134 14.08 -40.83 37.50
C GLY A 1134 15.15 -39.75 37.74
N ALA A 1135 16.27 -40.11 38.38
CA ALA A 1135 17.36 -39.24 38.85
C ALA A 1135 18.60 -39.20 37.91
N LYS A 1136 19.58 -38.37 38.30
CA LYS A 1136 20.92 -38.10 37.71
C LYS A 1136 21.83 -39.34 37.41
N ALA A 1137 22.56 -39.19 36.29
CA ALA A 1137 24.01 -39.35 36.04
C ALA A 1137 24.74 -40.73 36.06
N GLY A 1138 25.31 -41.08 34.89
CA GLY A 1138 26.74 -41.36 34.66
C GLY A 1138 27.19 -42.82 34.51
N PHE A 1139 27.74 -43.20 33.35
CA PHE A 1139 28.99 -43.99 33.19
C PHE A 1139 29.42 -44.11 31.71
N CYS A 1140 30.71 -43.80 31.47
CA CYS A 1140 31.67 -44.25 30.45
C CYS A 1140 31.38 -44.24 28.92
N ASN A 1141 32.39 -43.66 28.26
CA ASN A 1141 32.81 -43.66 26.84
C ASN A 1141 32.16 -42.68 25.87
#